data_AF-A0A925W4X7-F1
#
_entry.id   AF-A0A925W4X7-F1
#
_cell.length_a   1.000
_cell.length_b   1.000
_cell.length_c   1.000
_cell.angle_alpha   90.00
_cell.angle_beta   90.00
_cell.angle_gamma   90.00
#
_symmetry.space_group_name_H-M   'P 1'
#
loop_
_entity.id
_entity.type
_entity.pdbx_description
1 polymer ?
#
loop_
_entity_poly.entity_id
_entity_poly.type
_entity_poly.pdbx_seq_one_letter_code
_entity_poly.pdbx_strand_id
1 'polypeptide(L)'
;MASPVANFSGLASSIDWNSIVDQLTAVDEARNVTPLTNEIEKRTAQKAAWTTFQGLTDKLNDSARTLRAGGIGGYLATAGVSAATSRSLLSATASSTATPGNYKVEVLQLAQAAKLSGSAIASSTTAMGFTGDFALNGTTINVSATDTLADVRTRINDANTGATPTGVTATILSNGTGGGRLVLTRDSPGGSGINLTEGAGGLAREFGFVDSRSKSVSSTTAAIASALGLVVIPPPATMRVNGQTISVDLSVDSIATVVAKINAAGGQASVEPSANGDTTGFQISADGNVTADPNDTNSQAVIDALGFAAGTHTAVRQSVTTQGFTNGANATATASTLLTDLKFGGVAAGLVAGDSINVRGVRGDGSVVTTGVTIDPGETMQTLLDKLNDASTGYGAGSRPASAVLGADGAIHLTDNAGGDSRLSMSLTAVKANSASTPFATSSVTSIGRQREVSKSQDAELRVDGVLLSRASNSISDAIAGVTLSLQNAEPGEVIDVAVSKDQASAVKSIQSFSDAYNNVIKFFEEQRVSTAPLYGNSSLRSTISSFTQSLRTTVPSNATYNTLSVMGLALNRFGQLDANATTIKAALDSKPSEVEALFGLTGVGGAFVTATDNATRFGTGVISTQTVSIDESVRKLRTRADEQTRRVELRRLDLVARYSQMESTLSALNGTKNYLTSAIASMQSS
;
A
#
# COMPACT_ATOMS: atom_id res chain seq x y z
N MET A 1 26.08 45.52 37.21
CA MET A 1 26.59 45.15 38.55
C MET A 1 27.93 45.85 38.73
N ALA A 2 27.97 46.85 39.62
CA ALA A 2 29.17 47.52 40.06
C ALA A 2 29.03 47.75 41.57
N SER A 3 29.96 47.15 42.33
CA SER A 3 30.27 47.18 43.77
C SER A 3 29.15 47.28 44.82
N PRO A 4 29.15 46.42 45.85
CA PRO A 4 28.21 46.53 46.97
C PRO A 4 28.57 47.76 47.81
N VAL A 5 27.68 48.76 47.82
CA VAL A 5 27.70 49.80 48.84
C VAL A 5 27.36 49.10 50.16
N ALA A 6 28.27 49.15 51.12
CA ALA A 6 28.18 48.42 52.38
C ALA A 6 26.87 48.72 53.13
N ASN A 7 26.19 47.65 53.58
CA ASN A 7 24.98 47.68 54.41
C ASN A 7 25.29 48.25 55.80
N PHE A 8 25.20 49.57 55.94
CA PHE A 8 25.24 50.27 57.21
C PHE A 8 23.86 50.93 57.44
N SER A 9 22.85 50.14 57.82
CA SER A 9 21.54 50.66 58.25
C SER A 9 21.49 50.71 59.78
N GLY A 10 21.18 51.88 60.36
CA GLY A 10 20.80 52.03 61.77
C GLY A 10 21.93 52.04 62.81
N LEU A 11 23.21 52.18 62.43
CA LEU A 11 24.33 52.16 63.38
C LEU A 11 24.52 53.49 64.14
N ALA A 12 24.15 54.63 63.54
CA ALA A 12 24.28 55.96 64.14
C ALA A 12 22.95 56.52 64.67
N SER A 13 21.81 56.07 64.13
CA SER A 13 20.47 56.67 64.33
C SER A 13 19.45 55.76 65.04
N SER A 14 19.72 54.46 65.19
CA SER A 14 18.76 53.46 65.71
C SER A 14 17.44 53.33 64.91
N ILE A 15 17.36 53.82 63.66
CA ILE A 15 16.17 53.75 62.79
C ILE A 15 16.47 52.83 61.60
N ASP A 16 15.62 51.81 61.38
CA ASP A 16 15.67 50.95 60.19
C ASP A 16 14.98 51.62 58.99
N TRP A 17 15.72 52.49 58.33
CA TRP A 17 15.20 53.27 57.20
C TRP A 17 14.92 52.42 55.95
N ASN A 18 15.54 51.23 55.81
CA ASN A 18 15.27 50.33 54.67
C ASN A 18 13.80 49.88 54.69
N SER A 19 13.31 49.41 55.84
CA SER A 19 11.90 49.02 56.02
C SER A 19 10.93 50.18 55.75
N ILE A 20 11.29 51.41 56.16
CA ILE A 20 10.48 52.60 55.89
C ILE A 20 10.45 52.92 54.39
N VAL A 21 11.60 52.84 53.70
CA VAL A 21 11.68 53.05 52.25
C VAL A 21 10.87 51.99 51.50
N ASP A 22 10.94 50.72 51.90
CA ASP A 22 10.19 49.64 51.28
C ASP A 22 8.68 49.82 51.48
N GLN A 23 8.23 50.18 52.69
CA GLN A 23 6.81 50.49 52.96
C GLN A 23 6.31 51.68 52.13
N LEU A 24 7.12 52.74 52.02
CA LEU A 24 6.74 53.93 51.24
C LEU A 24 6.70 53.61 49.74
N THR A 25 7.64 52.78 49.26
CA THR A 25 7.67 52.28 47.88
C THR A 25 6.43 51.44 47.60
N ALA A 26 6.07 50.51 48.49
CA ALA A 26 4.87 49.68 48.33
C ALA A 26 3.57 50.50 48.30
N VAL A 27 3.48 51.57 49.09
CA VAL A 27 2.35 52.52 49.01
C VAL A 27 2.32 53.27 47.68
N ASP A 28 3.48 53.71 47.19
CA ASP A 28 3.60 54.39 45.91
C ASP A 28 3.25 53.45 44.73
N GLU A 29 3.66 52.18 44.78
CA GLU A 29 3.26 51.14 43.82
C GLU A 29 1.74 50.90 43.87
N ALA A 30 1.17 50.72 45.07
CA ALA A 30 -0.26 50.51 45.27
C ALA A 30 -1.13 51.66 44.72
N ARG A 31 -0.62 52.89 44.78
CA ARG A 31 -1.32 54.09 44.29
C ARG A 31 -1.16 54.31 42.80
N ASN A 32 0.04 54.10 42.26
CA ASN A 32 0.38 54.57 40.92
C ASN A 32 0.52 53.45 39.89
N VAL A 33 0.91 52.24 40.31
CA VAL A 33 1.16 51.09 39.43
C VAL A 33 -0.01 50.11 39.45
N THR A 34 -0.48 49.71 40.64
CA THR A 34 -1.53 48.69 40.81
C THR A 34 -2.82 49.00 40.03
N PRO A 35 -3.36 50.24 40.00
CA PRO A 35 -4.55 50.53 39.20
C PRO A 35 -4.35 50.33 37.69
N LEU A 36 -3.14 50.63 37.18
CA LEU A 36 -2.80 50.42 35.78
C LEU A 36 -2.67 48.93 35.48
N THR A 37 -2.04 48.16 36.36
CA THR A 37 -1.93 46.69 36.24
C THR A 37 -3.31 46.04 36.26
N ASN A 38 -4.20 46.43 37.18
CA ASN A 38 -5.57 45.91 37.25
C ASN A 38 -6.36 46.22 35.96
N GLU A 39 -6.21 47.42 35.38
CA GLU A 39 -6.85 47.76 34.11
C GLU A 39 -6.23 46.97 32.94
N ILE A 40 -4.91 46.72 32.92
CA ILE A 40 -4.25 45.86 31.93
C ILE A 40 -4.81 44.44 32.00
N GLU A 41 -4.94 43.86 33.19
CA GLU A 41 -5.49 42.53 33.39
C GLU A 41 -6.94 42.45 32.90
N LYS A 42 -7.77 43.43 33.28
CA LYS A 42 -9.16 43.52 32.81
C LYS A 42 -9.25 43.59 31.29
N ARG A 43 -8.44 44.44 30.63
CA ARG A 43 -8.40 44.56 29.17
C ARG A 43 -7.88 43.29 28.50
N THR A 44 -6.91 42.63 29.10
CA THR A 44 -6.39 41.35 28.61
C THR A 44 -7.45 40.25 28.70
N ALA A 45 -8.22 40.20 29.78
CA ALA A 45 -9.37 39.30 29.91
C ALA A 45 -10.47 39.61 28.89
N GLN A 46 -10.73 40.88 28.59
CA GLN A 46 -11.67 41.28 27.52
C GLN A 46 -11.22 40.79 26.15
N LYS A 47 -9.92 40.93 25.84
CA LYS A 47 -9.36 40.41 24.60
C LYS A 47 -9.51 38.89 24.52
N ALA A 48 -9.17 38.17 25.59
CA ALA A 48 -9.33 36.72 25.63
C ALA A 48 -10.78 36.30 25.39
N ALA A 49 -11.76 37.00 25.97
CA ALA A 49 -13.17 36.77 25.74
C ALA A 49 -13.58 37.01 24.27
N TRP A 50 -13.07 38.07 23.62
CA TRP A 50 -13.29 38.31 22.18
C TRP A 50 -12.67 37.23 21.30
N THR A 51 -11.49 36.72 21.64
CA THR A 51 -10.87 35.59 20.93
C THR A 51 -11.70 34.31 21.06
N THR A 52 -12.22 34.02 22.25
CA THR A 52 -13.14 32.88 22.46
C THR A 52 -14.41 33.06 21.62
N PHE A 53 -14.99 34.25 21.62
CA PHE A 53 -16.16 34.56 20.79
C PHE A 53 -15.88 34.41 19.30
N GLN A 54 -14.68 34.79 18.84
CA GLN A 54 -14.23 34.59 17.46
C GLN A 54 -14.25 33.10 17.10
N GLY A 55 -13.61 32.26 17.90
CA GLY A 55 -13.54 30.81 17.62
C GLY A 55 -14.93 30.14 17.64
N LEU A 56 -15.85 30.60 18.48
CA LEU A 56 -17.24 30.13 18.45
C LEU A 56 -17.99 30.60 17.20
N THR A 57 -17.77 31.84 16.78
CA THR A 57 -18.38 32.42 15.58
C THR A 57 -17.85 31.78 14.30
N ASP A 58 -16.56 31.44 14.25
CA ASP A 58 -15.94 30.73 13.11
C ASP A 58 -16.54 29.32 12.96
N LYS A 59 -16.65 28.55 14.05
CA LYS A 59 -17.32 27.24 14.02
C LYS A 59 -18.77 27.32 13.56
N LEU A 60 -19.49 28.35 14.01
CA LEU A 60 -20.85 28.60 13.58
C LEU A 60 -20.92 28.99 12.09
N ASN A 61 -19.98 29.78 11.60
CA ASN A 61 -19.84 30.12 10.17
C ASN A 61 -19.58 28.86 9.33
N ASP A 62 -18.68 27.98 9.76
CA ASP A 62 -18.37 26.73 9.07
C ASP A 62 -19.60 25.81 8.96
N SER A 63 -20.36 25.65 10.05
CA SER A 63 -21.62 24.90 10.04
C SER A 63 -22.65 25.52 9.09
N ALA A 64 -22.78 26.86 9.07
CA ALA A 64 -23.69 27.57 8.18
C ALA A 64 -23.29 27.44 6.70
N ARG A 65 -21.98 27.52 6.40
CA ARG A 65 -21.43 27.34 5.05
C ARG A 65 -21.63 25.92 4.54
N THR A 66 -21.46 24.93 5.41
CA THR A 66 -21.69 23.51 5.10
C THR A 66 -23.15 23.29 4.67
N LEU A 67 -24.11 23.82 5.44
CA LEU A 67 -25.53 23.75 5.09
C LEU A 67 -25.86 24.53 3.81
N ARG A 68 -25.22 25.69 3.59
CA ARG A 68 -25.44 26.53 2.40
C ARG A 68 -24.93 25.91 1.10
N ALA A 69 -23.82 25.18 1.13
CA ALA A 69 -23.19 24.60 -0.06
C ALA A 69 -23.94 23.38 -0.63
N GLY A 70 -25.19 23.13 -0.22
CA GLY A 70 -25.96 21.94 -0.60
C GLY A 70 -25.66 20.71 0.27
N GLY A 71 -24.99 20.88 1.42
CA GLY A 71 -24.65 19.81 2.36
C GLY A 71 -25.84 19.23 3.16
N ILE A 72 -27.07 19.34 2.64
CA ILE A 72 -28.28 18.83 3.29
C ILE A 72 -28.67 17.54 2.60
N GLY A 73 -28.03 16.44 3.04
CA GLY A 73 -28.36 15.09 2.61
C GLY A 73 -27.87 14.81 1.21
N GLY A 74 -26.70 14.18 1.12
CA GLY A 74 -26.27 13.53 -0.10
C GLY A 74 -27.12 12.29 -0.40
N TYR A 75 -26.58 11.40 -1.22
CA TYR A 75 -27.19 10.12 -1.47
C TYR A 75 -26.37 9.03 -0.79
N LEU A 76 -27.08 8.03 -0.25
CA LEU A 76 -26.52 6.78 0.20
C LEU A 76 -26.84 5.73 -0.85
N ALA A 77 -25.88 4.87 -1.17
CA ALA A 77 -26.13 3.61 -1.84
C ALA A 77 -25.91 2.49 -0.82
N THR A 78 -26.86 1.55 -0.74
CA THR A 78 -26.75 0.37 0.11
C THR A 78 -26.94 -0.86 -0.76
N ALA A 79 -26.02 -1.81 -0.67
CA ALA A 79 -26.10 -3.09 -1.35
C ALA A 79 -26.51 -4.18 -0.35
N GLY A 80 -27.38 -5.08 -0.79
CA GLY A 80 -27.69 -6.31 -0.05
C GLY A 80 -26.54 -7.31 -0.01
N VAL A 81 -26.82 -8.48 0.56
CA VAL A 81 -25.93 -9.66 0.54
C VAL A 81 -26.55 -10.76 -0.31
N SER A 82 -25.72 -11.71 -0.75
CA SER A 82 -26.19 -12.93 -1.44
C SER A 82 -27.23 -13.66 -0.60
N ALA A 83 -28.36 -14.04 -1.20
CA ALA A 83 -29.39 -14.78 -0.50
C ALA A 83 -28.95 -16.24 -0.27
N ALA A 84 -28.16 -16.80 -1.17
CA ALA A 84 -27.64 -18.16 -1.06
C ALA A 84 -26.54 -18.30 0.01
N THR A 85 -25.63 -17.33 0.11
CA THR A 85 -24.41 -17.47 0.93
C THR A 85 -24.28 -16.46 2.06
N SER A 86 -25.17 -15.46 2.12
CA SER A 86 -25.07 -14.31 3.03
C SER A 86 -23.77 -13.49 2.89
N ARG A 87 -23.02 -13.69 1.80
CA ARG A 87 -21.78 -12.94 1.53
C ARG A 87 -22.09 -11.59 0.89
N SER A 88 -21.28 -10.59 1.23
CA SER A 88 -21.23 -9.33 0.48
C SER A 88 -20.55 -9.60 -0.87
N LEU A 89 -21.30 -9.47 -1.95
CA LEU A 89 -20.76 -9.62 -3.31
C LEU A 89 -20.22 -8.29 -3.86
N LEU A 90 -20.82 -7.18 -3.45
CA LEU A 90 -20.42 -5.84 -3.82
C LEU A 90 -20.81 -4.84 -2.73
N SER A 91 -20.13 -3.70 -2.70
CA SER A 91 -20.61 -2.50 -2.02
C SER A 91 -20.89 -1.39 -3.02
N ALA A 92 -21.65 -0.39 -2.61
CA ALA A 92 -21.98 0.76 -3.45
C ALA A 92 -21.80 2.07 -2.67
N THR A 93 -21.34 3.11 -3.35
CA THR A 93 -21.30 4.48 -2.84
C THR A 93 -22.01 5.41 -3.81
N ALA A 94 -22.66 6.44 -3.29
CA ALA A 94 -23.37 7.43 -4.09
C ALA A 94 -22.75 8.82 -3.94
N SER A 95 -22.63 9.52 -5.06
CA SER A 95 -22.23 10.93 -5.13
C SER A 95 -23.44 11.86 -4.99
N SER A 96 -23.21 13.17 -4.90
CA SER A 96 -24.28 14.18 -4.82
C SER A 96 -25.13 14.29 -6.09
N THR A 97 -24.74 13.65 -7.20
CA THR A 97 -25.49 13.61 -8.46
C THR A 97 -26.21 12.28 -8.69
N ALA A 98 -26.14 11.36 -7.72
CA ALA A 98 -26.79 10.06 -7.83
C ALA A 98 -28.32 10.21 -7.95
N THR A 99 -28.93 9.34 -8.74
CA THR A 99 -30.39 9.29 -8.89
C THR A 99 -30.97 8.23 -7.95
N PRO A 100 -31.91 8.59 -7.05
CA PRO A 100 -32.61 7.64 -6.20
C PRO A 100 -33.30 6.55 -7.01
N GLY A 101 -33.22 5.31 -6.53
CA GLY A 101 -33.77 4.15 -7.22
C GLY A 101 -33.27 2.85 -6.59
N ASN A 102 -33.84 1.74 -7.04
CA ASN A 102 -33.33 0.42 -6.72
C ASN A 102 -32.82 -0.22 -8.02
N TYR A 103 -31.56 -0.67 -8.01
CA TYR A 103 -30.90 -1.28 -9.15
C TYR A 103 -30.58 -2.73 -8.83
N LYS A 104 -30.89 -3.65 -9.75
CA LYS A 104 -30.58 -5.07 -9.60
C LYS A 104 -29.21 -5.36 -10.19
N VAL A 105 -28.28 -5.82 -9.37
CA VAL A 105 -26.90 -6.08 -9.79
C VAL A 105 -26.54 -7.56 -9.58
N GLU A 106 -26.12 -8.22 -10.66
CA GLU A 106 -25.60 -9.59 -10.62
C GLU A 106 -24.11 -9.57 -10.94
N VAL A 107 -23.27 -10.14 -10.08
CA VAL A 107 -21.81 -10.20 -10.31
C VAL A 107 -21.44 -11.59 -10.84
N LEU A 108 -21.12 -11.65 -12.13
CA LEU A 108 -20.81 -12.89 -12.83
C LEU A 108 -19.34 -13.27 -12.68
N GLN A 109 -18.46 -12.28 -12.74
CA GLN A 109 -17.03 -12.49 -12.69
C GLN A 109 -16.33 -11.24 -12.16
N LEU A 110 -15.25 -11.43 -11.39
CA LEU A 110 -14.36 -10.33 -11.00
C LEU A 110 -13.27 -10.12 -12.04
N ALA A 111 -12.86 -8.86 -12.18
CA ALA A 111 -11.66 -8.52 -12.91
C ALA A 111 -10.44 -9.09 -12.17
N GLN A 112 -9.52 -9.73 -12.90
CA GLN A 112 -8.25 -10.23 -12.36
C GLN A 112 -7.08 -9.64 -13.13
N ALA A 113 -5.98 -9.40 -12.41
CA ALA A 113 -4.73 -8.94 -13.00
C ALA A 113 -3.91 -10.13 -13.51
N ALA A 114 -3.38 -10.02 -14.73
CA ALA A 114 -2.45 -11.00 -15.25
C ALA A 114 -1.18 -11.09 -14.38
N LYS A 115 -0.69 -12.31 -14.18
CA LYS A 115 0.52 -12.58 -13.42
C LYS A 115 1.36 -13.63 -14.12
N LEU A 116 2.60 -13.26 -14.47
CA LEU A 116 3.58 -14.15 -15.06
C LEU A 116 4.71 -14.46 -14.09
N SER A 117 5.17 -15.70 -14.09
CA SER A 117 6.25 -16.20 -13.23
C SER A 117 7.37 -16.74 -14.11
N GLY A 118 8.59 -16.31 -13.83
CA GLY A 118 9.81 -16.74 -14.51
C GLY A 118 10.45 -17.99 -13.87
N SER A 119 11.59 -18.39 -14.42
CA SER A 119 12.48 -19.43 -13.89
C SER A 119 13.18 -18.96 -12.62
N ALA A 120 13.66 -19.91 -11.83
CA ALA A 120 14.45 -19.60 -10.63
C ALA A 120 15.89 -19.28 -11.02
N ILE A 121 16.44 -18.22 -10.45
CA ILE A 121 17.84 -17.80 -10.60
C ILE A 121 18.51 -17.92 -9.23
N ALA A 122 19.71 -18.49 -9.22
CA ALA A 122 20.39 -18.90 -7.99
C ALA A 122 20.73 -17.75 -7.04
N SER A 123 20.99 -16.56 -7.58
CA SER A 123 21.35 -15.37 -6.81
C SER A 123 20.60 -14.15 -7.35
N SER A 124 20.06 -13.34 -6.44
CA SER A 124 19.43 -12.07 -6.79
C SER A 124 20.41 -10.90 -6.96
N THR A 125 21.66 -11.07 -6.49
CA THR A 125 22.69 -10.01 -6.39
C THR A 125 23.97 -10.32 -7.15
N THR A 126 24.06 -11.49 -7.77
CA THR A 126 25.19 -11.85 -8.66
C THR A 126 24.80 -11.52 -10.10
N ALA A 127 25.77 -11.01 -10.87
CA ALA A 127 25.61 -10.77 -12.29
C ALA A 127 25.18 -12.06 -13.01
N MET A 128 24.12 -11.98 -13.81
CA MET A 128 23.53 -13.16 -14.46
C MET A 128 24.27 -13.58 -15.73
N GLY A 129 25.06 -12.68 -16.33
CA GLY A 129 25.75 -12.94 -17.59
C GLY A 129 24.85 -12.87 -18.83
N PHE A 130 23.57 -12.54 -18.67
CA PHE A 130 22.62 -12.43 -19.78
C PHE A 130 22.74 -11.08 -20.50
N THR A 131 22.55 -11.08 -21.81
CA THR A 131 22.59 -9.85 -22.63
C THR A 131 21.45 -9.84 -23.63
N GLY A 132 20.81 -8.69 -23.81
CA GLY A 132 19.75 -8.53 -24.79
C GLY A 132 18.64 -7.61 -24.31
N ASP A 133 17.47 -7.78 -24.87
CA ASP A 133 16.28 -7.03 -24.49
C ASP A 133 14.99 -7.83 -24.67
N PHE A 134 13.93 -7.37 -24.03
CA PHE A 134 12.55 -7.79 -24.26
C PHE A 134 11.63 -6.61 -23.97
N ALA A 135 10.42 -6.59 -24.50
CA ALA A 135 9.46 -5.53 -24.25
C ALA A 135 8.27 -6.00 -23.41
N LEU A 136 7.80 -5.13 -22.52
CA LEU A 136 6.58 -5.29 -21.73
C LEU A 136 5.57 -4.23 -22.14
N ASN A 137 4.44 -4.66 -22.70
CA ASN A 137 3.38 -3.79 -23.22
C ASN A 137 3.91 -2.71 -24.19
N GLY A 138 4.92 -3.06 -24.98
CA GLY A 138 5.56 -2.16 -25.97
C GLY A 138 6.77 -1.38 -25.45
N THR A 139 7.07 -1.42 -24.14
CA THR A 139 8.23 -0.75 -23.55
C THR A 139 9.41 -1.70 -23.42
N THR A 140 10.53 -1.39 -24.08
CA THR A 140 11.76 -2.19 -24.07
C THR A 140 12.49 -2.14 -22.73
N ILE A 141 12.90 -3.31 -22.24
CA ILE A 141 13.72 -3.55 -21.07
C ILE A 141 15.04 -4.16 -21.53
N ASN A 142 16.11 -3.39 -21.40
CA ASN A 142 17.46 -3.84 -21.75
C ASN A 142 18.09 -4.58 -20.56
N VAL A 143 18.87 -5.63 -20.82
CA VAL A 143 19.65 -6.36 -19.82
C VAL A 143 21.09 -6.54 -20.33
N SER A 144 22.04 -6.26 -19.46
CA SER A 144 23.47 -6.39 -19.68
C SER A 144 24.06 -7.55 -18.88
N ALA A 145 25.21 -8.07 -19.32
CA ALA A 145 25.86 -9.23 -18.68
C ALA A 145 26.18 -8.98 -17.19
N THR A 146 26.40 -7.72 -16.81
CA THR A 146 26.71 -7.30 -15.44
C THR A 146 25.48 -7.15 -14.56
N ASP A 147 24.28 -7.16 -15.13
CA ASP A 147 23.05 -6.96 -14.35
C ASP A 147 22.76 -8.17 -13.45
N THR A 148 22.29 -7.86 -12.26
CA THR A 148 21.71 -8.81 -11.32
C THR A 148 20.20 -8.96 -11.57
N LEU A 149 19.58 -10.01 -11.03
CA LEU A 149 18.13 -10.13 -11.06
C LEU A 149 17.44 -8.96 -10.34
N ALA A 150 18.04 -8.43 -9.28
CA ALA A 150 17.54 -7.23 -8.59
C ALA A 150 17.56 -5.99 -9.49
N ASP A 151 18.58 -5.82 -10.32
CA ASP A 151 18.67 -4.71 -11.27
C ASP A 151 17.57 -4.80 -12.33
N VAL A 152 17.32 -6.00 -12.87
CA VAL A 152 16.24 -6.21 -13.85
C VAL A 152 14.87 -5.92 -13.25
N ARG A 153 14.60 -6.39 -12.02
CA ARG A 153 13.36 -6.05 -11.31
C ARG A 153 13.20 -4.53 -11.15
N THR A 154 14.25 -3.85 -10.69
CA THR A 154 14.25 -2.39 -10.51
C THR A 154 13.97 -1.69 -11.84
N ARG A 155 14.66 -2.08 -12.91
CA ARG A 155 14.50 -1.51 -14.25
C ARG A 155 13.08 -1.66 -14.80
N ILE A 156 12.42 -2.79 -14.58
CA ILE A 156 11.02 -2.99 -14.97
C ILE A 156 10.10 -2.04 -14.18
N ASN A 157 10.32 -1.92 -12.87
CA ASN A 157 9.52 -1.05 -12.02
C ASN A 157 9.74 0.44 -12.36
N ASP A 158 10.96 0.83 -12.70
CA ASP A 158 11.26 2.19 -13.15
C ASP A 158 10.60 2.49 -14.50
N ALA A 159 10.62 1.53 -15.43
CA ALA A 159 9.90 1.61 -16.71
C ALA A 159 8.36 1.62 -16.54
N ASN A 160 7.85 1.24 -15.37
CA ASN A 160 6.44 1.33 -15.02
C ASN A 160 6.04 2.71 -14.44
N THR A 161 6.88 3.72 -14.59
CA THR A 161 6.61 5.10 -14.17
C THR A 161 6.65 6.07 -15.36
N GLY A 162 6.24 7.32 -15.15
CA GLY A 162 6.31 8.37 -16.17
C GLY A 162 5.12 8.43 -17.13
N ALA A 163 5.33 8.95 -18.34
CA ALA A 163 4.25 9.26 -19.30
C ALA A 163 3.70 8.03 -20.05
N THR A 164 4.50 6.97 -20.16
CA THR A 164 4.13 5.72 -20.84
C THR A 164 4.50 4.52 -19.95
N PRO A 165 3.84 4.38 -18.78
CA PRO A 165 4.12 3.29 -17.85
C PRO A 165 3.78 1.94 -18.51
N THR A 166 4.60 0.92 -18.27
CA THR A 166 4.36 -0.44 -18.77
C THR A 166 3.03 -1.03 -18.25
N GLY A 167 2.54 -0.55 -17.10
CA GLY A 167 1.43 -1.13 -16.33
C GLY A 167 1.80 -2.44 -15.64
N VAL A 168 3.10 -2.77 -15.54
CA VAL A 168 3.58 -4.05 -15.03
C VAL A 168 4.58 -3.81 -13.91
N THR A 169 4.27 -4.34 -12.72
CA THR A 169 5.19 -4.38 -11.58
C THR A 169 5.91 -5.71 -11.53
N ALA A 170 7.22 -5.66 -11.35
CA ALA A 170 8.09 -6.81 -11.11
C ALA A 170 8.45 -6.97 -9.63
N THR A 171 8.41 -8.22 -9.16
CA THR A 171 8.86 -8.63 -7.83
C THR A 171 9.75 -9.85 -7.93
N ILE A 172 10.65 -10.04 -6.96
CA ILE A 172 11.43 -11.27 -6.84
C ILE A 172 10.79 -12.12 -5.75
N LEU A 173 10.23 -13.26 -6.15
CA LEU A 173 9.77 -14.26 -5.19
C LEU A 173 10.99 -15.10 -4.76
N SER A 174 11.42 -14.89 -3.52
CA SER A 174 12.60 -15.53 -2.94
C SER A 174 12.42 -17.05 -2.82
N ASN A 175 13.50 -17.79 -3.05
CA ASN A 175 13.58 -19.23 -2.79
C ASN A 175 14.17 -19.56 -1.39
N GLY A 176 14.47 -18.54 -0.58
CA GLY A 176 15.04 -18.69 0.77
C GLY A 176 16.57 -18.87 0.81
N THR A 177 17.25 -18.97 -0.33
CA THR A 177 18.71 -19.21 -0.41
C THR A 177 19.49 -18.06 -1.05
N GLY A 178 18.88 -16.85 -1.12
CA GLY A 178 19.48 -15.64 -1.71
C GLY A 178 19.13 -15.41 -3.18
N GLY A 179 18.56 -16.41 -3.84
CA GLY A 179 18.00 -16.34 -5.19
C GLY A 179 16.49 -16.15 -5.21
N GLY A 180 15.90 -16.34 -6.38
CA GLY A 180 14.46 -16.24 -6.55
C GLY A 180 14.04 -16.28 -8.01
N ARG A 181 12.75 -16.05 -8.25
CA ARG A 181 12.18 -15.91 -9.59
C ARG A 181 11.55 -14.55 -9.77
N LEU A 182 11.66 -14.00 -10.97
CA LEU A 182 10.98 -12.78 -11.34
C LEU A 182 9.48 -13.07 -11.52
N VAL A 183 8.63 -12.26 -10.90
CA VAL A 183 7.18 -12.34 -11.01
C VAL A 183 6.67 -10.99 -11.48
N LEU A 184 6.04 -10.99 -12.66
CA LEU A 184 5.45 -9.83 -13.30
C LEU A 184 3.96 -9.82 -12.99
N THR A 185 3.43 -8.69 -12.52
CA THR A 185 2.02 -8.52 -12.18
C THR A 185 1.49 -7.27 -12.87
N ARG A 186 0.34 -7.38 -13.54
CA ARG A 186 -0.37 -6.22 -14.08
C ARG A 186 -0.92 -5.38 -12.91
N ASP A 187 -0.69 -4.06 -12.91
CA ASP A 187 -1.12 -3.21 -11.79
C ASP A 187 -2.64 -3.04 -11.71
N SER A 188 -3.28 -3.01 -12.87
CA SER A 188 -4.73 -2.95 -12.98
C SER A 188 -5.27 -4.36 -13.22
N PRO A 189 -6.37 -4.76 -12.55
CA PRO A 189 -7.11 -5.93 -13.00
C PRO A 189 -7.70 -5.66 -14.40
N GLY A 190 -8.06 -6.74 -15.09
CA GLY A 190 -8.72 -6.69 -16.40
C GLY A 190 -7.93 -6.03 -17.53
N GLY A 191 -8.61 -5.87 -18.66
CA GLY A 191 -8.08 -5.41 -19.93
C GLY A 191 -7.06 -6.37 -20.52
N SER A 192 -6.20 -5.83 -21.39
CA SER A 192 -5.05 -6.56 -21.93
C SER A 192 -4.12 -7.02 -20.80
N GLY A 193 -3.74 -8.29 -20.83
CA GLY A 193 -2.79 -8.86 -19.87
C GLY A 193 -1.37 -8.32 -20.03
N ILE A 194 -0.38 -9.15 -19.69
CA ILE A 194 1.02 -8.78 -19.89
C ILE A 194 1.41 -9.22 -21.31
N ASN A 195 1.54 -8.25 -22.22
CA ASN A 195 2.11 -8.51 -23.54
C ASN A 195 3.64 -8.49 -23.42
N LEU A 196 4.24 -9.65 -23.65
CA LEU A 196 5.68 -9.82 -23.64
C LEU A 196 6.15 -10.05 -25.08
N THR A 197 7.11 -9.25 -25.52
CA THR A 197 7.72 -9.37 -26.84
C THR A 197 9.20 -9.64 -26.69
N GLU A 198 9.70 -10.65 -27.39
CA GLU A 198 11.12 -11.00 -27.38
C GLU A 198 11.94 -9.98 -28.18
N GLY A 199 13.08 -9.57 -27.63
CA GLY A 199 14.06 -8.70 -28.30
C GLY A 199 15.33 -9.48 -28.67
N ALA A 200 16.47 -8.80 -28.66
CA ALA A 200 17.75 -9.47 -28.87
C ALA A 200 18.06 -10.44 -27.72
N GLY A 201 18.74 -11.55 -28.01
CA GLY A 201 19.25 -12.49 -27.00
C GLY A 201 18.25 -13.52 -26.45
N GLY A 202 16.94 -13.40 -26.74
CA GLY A 202 15.97 -14.40 -26.29
C GLY A 202 15.69 -14.36 -24.78
N LEU A 203 15.80 -13.18 -24.16
CA LEU A 203 15.72 -13.00 -22.71
C LEU A 203 14.40 -13.42 -22.09
N ALA A 204 13.26 -13.28 -22.77
CA ALA A 204 12.01 -13.69 -22.15
C ALA A 204 11.91 -15.22 -22.00
N ARG A 205 12.52 -15.97 -22.93
CA ARG A 205 12.73 -17.42 -22.80
C ARG A 205 13.78 -17.74 -21.74
N GLU A 206 14.87 -16.96 -21.67
CA GLU A 206 15.93 -17.12 -20.65
C GLU A 206 15.40 -16.91 -19.22
N PHE A 207 14.64 -15.85 -18.99
CA PHE A 207 13.93 -15.62 -17.73
C PHE A 207 12.78 -16.59 -17.50
N GLY A 208 12.45 -17.43 -18.49
CA GLY A 208 11.43 -18.46 -18.36
C GLY A 208 10.00 -17.93 -18.29
N PHE A 209 9.70 -16.79 -18.92
CA PHE A 209 8.32 -16.31 -19.04
C PHE A 209 7.55 -17.01 -20.16
N VAL A 210 8.24 -17.48 -21.20
CA VAL A 210 7.68 -18.17 -22.38
C VAL A 210 8.50 -19.42 -22.70
N ASP A 211 7.89 -20.37 -23.42
CA ASP A 211 8.60 -21.52 -24.00
C ASP A 211 9.36 -21.14 -25.28
N SER A 212 10.34 -21.95 -25.67
CA SER A 212 11.07 -21.86 -26.93
C SER A 212 10.43 -22.79 -27.96
N ARG A 213 9.98 -22.26 -29.09
CA ARG A 213 9.30 -23.06 -30.13
C ARG A 213 10.10 -23.09 -31.43
N SER A 214 10.39 -24.28 -31.96
CA SER A 214 11.02 -24.43 -33.27
C SER A 214 10.07 -24.08 -34.40
N LYS A 215 10.59 -24.00 -35.63
CA LYS A 215 9.78 -24.06 -36.85
C LYS A 215 8.95 -25.35 -36.87
N SER A 216 7.79 -25.25 -37.53
CA SER A 216 6.86 -26.35 -37.75
C SER A 216 7.36 -27.28 -38.87
N VAL A 217 7.26 -28.59 -38.66
CA VAL A 217 7.57 -29.65 -39.63
C VAL A 217 6.35 -30.54 -39.88
N SER A 218 6.32 -31.25 -41.00
CA SER A 218 5.18 -32.10 -41.39
C SER A 218 5.15 -33.48 -40.70
N SER A 219 6.24 -33.90 -40.05
CA SER A 219 6.36 -35.23 -39.42
C SER A 219 7.15 -35.18 -38.13
N THR A 220 6.72 -35.97 -37.14
CA THR A 220 7.41 -36.11 -35.86
C THR A 220 8.60 -37.06 -35.91
N THR A 221 8.64 -37.96 -36.89
CA THR A 221 9.60 -39.08 -36.98
C THR A 221 10.54 -39.01 -38.19
N ALA A 222 10.25 -38.17 -39.18
CA ALA A 222 11.17 -37.95 -40.31
C ALA A 222 12.38 -37.10 -39.89
N ALA A 223 13.52 -37.29 -40.56
CA ALA A 223 14.69 -36.45 -40.36
C ALA A 223 14.35 -34.97 -40.60
N ILE A 224 14.80 -34.09 -39.70
CA ILE A 224 14.43 -32.67 -39.67
C ILE A 224 14.82 -31.97 -40.96
N ALA A 225 15.99 -32.28 -41.54
CA ALA A 225 16.44 -31.69 -42.80
C ALA A 225 15.47 -31.99 -43.94
N SER A 226 14.96 -33.22 -44.03
CA SER A 226 13.95 -33.61 -45.02
C SER A 226 12.60 -32.94 -44.74
N ALA A 227 12.18 -32.92 -43.48
CA ALA A 227 10.90 -32.35 -43.06
C ALA A 227 10.83 -30.82 -43.21
N LEU A 228 11.97 -30.12 -43.15
CA LEU A 228 12.11 -28.69 -43.42
C LEU A 228 12.49 -28.37 -44.88
N GLY A 229 12.75 -29.38 -45.71
CA GLY A 229 13.17 -29.19 -47.11
C GLY A 229 14.52 -28.47 -47.26
N LEU A 230 15.47 -28.72 -46.35
CA LEU A 230 16.78 -28.09 -46.39
C LEU A 230 17.60 -28.61 -47.59
N VAL A 231 18.07 -27.68 -48.44
CA VAL A 231 18.95 -27.98 -49.57
C VAL A 231 20.42 -28.09 -49.13
N VAL A 232 20.81 -27.27 -48.13
CA VAL A 232 22.11 -27.32 -47.49
C VAL A 232 21.90 -27.73 -46.05
N ILE A 233 22.38 -28.93 -45.71
CA ILE A 233 22.24 -29.48 -44.36
C ILE A 233 23.47 -29.06 -43.55
N PRO A 234 23.30 -28.35 -42.42
CA PRO A 234 24.44 -28.04 -41.56
C PRO A 234 25.06 -29.33 -41.00
N PRO A 235 26.38 -29.37 -40.78
CA PRO A 235 27.02 -30.51 -40.11
C PRO A 235 26.38 -30.79 -38.74
N PRO A 236 26.47 -32.03 -38.24
CA PRO A 236 26.08 -32.35 -36.87
C PRO A 236 26.78 -31.41 -35.88
N ALA A 237 26.02 -30.89 -34.93
CA ALA A 237 26.52 -29.90 -33.98
C ALA A 237 25.89 -30.08 -32.60
N THR A 238 26.40 -29.37 -31.61
CA THR A 238 25.74 -29.25 -30.30
C THR A 238 24.81 -28.03 -30.25
N MET A 239 23.85 -28.03 -29.33
CA MET A 239 23.02 -26.87 -28.99
C MET A 239 22.77 -26.84 -27.49
N ARG A 240 22.49 -25.65 -26.95
CA ARG A 240 22.19 -25.45 -25.53
C ARG A 240 20.71 -25.26 -25.29
N VAL A 241 20.15 -25.98 -24.33
CA VAL A 241 18.76 -25.84 -23.87
C VAL A 241 18.77 -25.68 -22.36
N ASN A 242 18.40 -24.50 -21.87
CA ASN A 242 18.38 -24.18 -20.43
C ASN A 242 19.71 -24.55 -19.71
N GLY A 243 20.84 -24.25 -20.36
CA GLY A 243 22.19 -24.53 -19.85
C GLY A 243 22.75 -25.93 -20.17
N GLN A 244 21.93 -26.89 -20.61
CA GLN A 244 22.35 -28.25 -20.98
C GLN A 244 22.78 -28.34 -22.45
N THR A 245 23.85 -29.08 -22.73
CA THR A 245 24.34 -29.31 -24.10
C THR A 245 23.83 -30.63 -24.64
N ILE A 246 23.21 -30.61 -25.82
CA ILE A 246 22.79 -31.82 -26.56
C ILE A 246 23.37 -31.83 -27.97
N SER A 247 23.60 -33.01 -28.53
CA SER A 247 24.04 -33.18 -29.92
C SER A 247 22.86 -33.41 -30.86
N VAL A 248 22.83 -32.66 -31.96
CA VAL A 248 21.77 -32.70 -32.98
C VAL A 248 22.39 -32.87 -34.36
N ASP A 249 21.86 -33.84 -35.09
CA ASP A 249 22.19 -34.09 -36.49
C ASP A 249 20.89 -34.04 -37.31
N LEU A 250 20.67 -32.94 -38.03
CA LEU A 250 19.42 -32.72 -38.77
C LEU A 250 19.21 -33.73 -39.91
N SER A 251 20.25 -34.45 -40.33
CA SER A 251 20.14 -35.46 -41.39
C SER A 251 19.53 -36.78 -40.92
N VAL A 252 19.59 -37.06 -39.61
CA VAL A 252 19.09 -38.31 -39.02
C VAL A 252 18.07 -38.08 -37.90
N ASP A 253 18.21 -36.99 -37.14
CA ASP A 253 17.32 -36.69 -36.04
C ASP A 253 15.97 -36.20 -36.55
N SER A 254 14.91 -36.68 -35.90
CA SER A 254 13.56 -36.16 -36.01
C SER A 254 13.27 -35.23 -34.83
N ILE A 255 12.20 -34.43 -34.90
CA ILE A 255 11.83 -33.60 -33.74
C ILE A 255 11.52 -34.44 -32.49
N ALA A 256 11.01 -35.68 -32.66
CA ALA A 256 10.79 -36.60 -31.54
C ALA A 256 12.12 -37.08 -30.92
N THR A 257 13.14 -37.36 -31.74
CA THR A 257 14.45 -37.76 -31.20
C THR A 257 15.18 -36.58 -30.56
N VAL A 258 15.05 -35.36 -31.08
CA VAL A 258 15.59 -34.15 -30.44
C VAL A 258 14.91 -33.90 -29.09
N VAL A 259 13.58 -33.98 -29.01
CA VAL A 259 12.84 -33.87 -27.74
C VAL A 259 13.30 -34.93 -26.73
N ALA A 260 13.45 -36.18 -27.16
CA ALA A 260 13.95 -37.25 -26.32
C ALA A 260 15.38 -36.96 -25.81
N LYS A 261 16.26 -36.43 -26.66
CA LYS A 261 17.62 -36.00 -26.28
C LYS A 261 17.62 -34.86 -25.27
N ILE A 262 16.75 -33.85 -25.45
CA ILE A 262 16.60 -32.75 -24.48
C ILE A 262 16.18 -33.31 -23.11
N ASN A 263 15.15 -34.15 -23.08
CA ASN A 263 14.63 -34.73 -21.84
C ASN A 263 15.65 -35.67 -21.17
N ALA A 264 16.39 -36.45 -21.96
CA ALA A 264 17.47 -37.31 -21.48
C ALA A 264 18.69 -36.53 -20.94
N ALA A 265 18.88 -35.28 -21.36
CA ALA A 265 19.88 -34.37 -20.78
C ALA A 265 19.36 -33.60 -19.56
N GLY A 266 18.16 -33.92 -19.06
CA GLY A 266 17.52 -33.25 -17.93
C GLY A 266 16.82 -31.93 -18.28
N GLY A 267 16.75 -31.58 -19.57
CA GLY A 267 15.92 -30.49 -20.08
C GLY A 267 14.44 -30.87 -20.13
N GLN A 268 13.60 -29.93 -20.55
CA GLN A 268 12.16 -30.13 -20.71
C GLN A 268 11.74 -29.75 -22.11
N ALA A 269 11.29 -30.71 -22.90
CA ALA A 269 10.71 -30.46 -24.21
C ALA A 269 9.55 -31.42 -24.52
N SER A 270 8.63 -30.94 -25.35
CA SER A 270 7.53 -31.71 -25.93
C SER A 270 7.45 -31.44 -27.43
N VAL A 271 6.81 -32.38 -28.14
CA VAL A 271 6.32 -32.12 -29.49
C VAL A 271 4.93 -31.53 -29.37
N GLU A 272 4.75 -30.32 -29.91
CA GLU A 272 3.47 -29.63 -29.93
C GLU A 272 2.93 -29.56 -31.36
N PRO A 273 1.61 -29.75 -31.57
CA PRO A 273 1.00 -29.46 -32.85
C PRO A 273 1.06 -27.95 -33.13
N SER A 274 1.21 -27.60 -34.40
CA SER A 274 1.31 -26.23 -34.88
C SER A 274 0.49 -26.07 -36.15
N ALA A 275 -0.26 -24.98 -36.27
CA ALA A 275 -1.00 -24.69 -37.49
C ALA A 275 -0.03 -24.34 -38.62
N ASN A 276 -0.04 -25.10 -39.71
CA ASN A 276 0.78 -24.85 -40.89
C ASN A 276 -0.14 -24.74 -42.12
N GLY A 277 -0.77 -23.57 -42.28
CA GLY A 277 -1.85 -23.36 -43.24
C GLY A 277 -3.06 -24.26 -42.92
N ASP A 278 -3.52 -25.03 -43.90
CA ASP A 278 -4.64 -25.98 -43.77
C ASP A 278 -4.24 -27.35 -43.20
N THR A 279 -2.95 -27.54 -42.86
CA THR A 279 -2.42 -28.82 -42.34
C THR A 279 -1.87 -28.67 -40.92
N THR A 280 -1.96 -29.75 -40.13
CA THR A 280 -1.32 -29.82 -38.82
C THR A 280 0.16 -30.14 -39.00
N GLY A 281 1.03 -29.18 -38.68
CA GLY A 281 2.45 -29.43 -38.49
C GLY A 281 2.78 -29.72 -37.03
N PHE A 282 4.05 -29.97 -36.76
CA PHE A 282 4.58 -30.30 -35.45
C PHE A 282 5.82 -29.47 -35.17
N GLN A 283 6.01 -29.01 -33.95
CA GLN A 283 7.18 -28.23 -33.54
C GLN A 283 7.69 -28.70 -32.18
N ILE A 284 8.96 -28.42 -31.91
CA ILE A 284 9.53 -28.61 -30.58
C ILE A 284 9.10 -27.43 -29.73
N SER A 285 8.56 -27.70 -28.53
CA SER A 285 8.43 -26.71 -27.46
C SER A 285 9.38 -27.09 -26.33
N ALA A 286 10.27 -26.20 -25.93
CA ALA A 286 11.26 -26.43 -24.88
C ALA A 286 11.19 -25.36 -23.78
N ASP A 287 11.46 -25.75 -22.53
CA ASP A 287 11.68 -24.80 -21.43
C ASP A 287 13.07 -24.17 -21.51
N GLY A 288 13.15 -22.90 -21.13
CA GLY A 288 14.35 -22.08 -21.23
C GLY A 288 14.65 -21.66 -22.66
N ASN A 289 15.69 -20.85 -22.80
CA ASN A 289 16.19 -20.40 -24.09
C ASN A 289 16.94 -21.55 -24.79
N VAL A 290 16.83 -21.57 -26.11
CA VAL A 290 17.54 -22.51 -26.97
C VAL A 290 18.56 -21.72 -27.78
N THR A 291 19.84 -21.98 -27.54
CA THR A 291 20.95 -21.17 -28.06
C THR A 291 22.05 -22.03 -28.67
N ALA A 292 22.89 -21.39 -29.48
CA ALA A 292 24.08 -22.04 -30.01
C ALA A 292 25.08 -22.32 -28.89
N ASP A 293 25.77 -23.46 -28.96
CA ASP A 293 26.91 -23.74 -28.10
C ASP A 293 28.10 -22.90 -28.57
N PRO A 294 28.65 -22.01 -27.73
CA PRO A 294 29.77 -21.16 -28.12
C PRO A 294 31.05 -21.94 -28.45
N ASN A 295 31.12 -23.23 -28.07
CA ASN A 295 32.28 -24.09 -28.34
C ASN A 295 32.14 -24.90 -29.64
N ASP A 296 31.02 -24.78 -30.37
CA ASP A 296 30.78 -25.48 -31.62
C ASP A 296 30.43 -24.49 -32.74
N THR A 297 31.34 -24.34 -33.70
CA THR A 297 31.22 -23.40 -34.81
C THR A 297 30.04 -23.71 -35.75
N ASN A 298 29.53 -24.94 -35.76
CA ASN A 298 28.39 -25.35 -36.59
C ASN A 298 27.04 -25.16 -35.88
N SER A 299 27.07 -24.92 -34.56
CA SER A 299 25.87 -24.85 -33.71
C SER A 299 24.88 -23.78 -34.18
N GLN A 300 25.39 -22.59 -34.57
CA GLN A 300 24.53 -21.51 -35.04
C GLN A 300 23.72 -21.89 -36.28
N ALA A 301 24.32 -22.62 -37.23
CA ALA A 301 23.62 -23.05 -38.43
C ALA A 301 22.49 -24.06 -38.12
N VAL A 302 22.68 -24.90 -37.11
CA VAL A 302 21.61 -25.80 -36.60
C VAL A 302 20.49 -25.01 -35.93
N ILE A 303 20.82 -24.01 -35.10
CA ILE A 303 19.83 -23.13 -34.47
C ILE A 303 19.03 -22.34 -35.52
N ASP A 304 19.68 -21.80 -36.54
CA ASP A 304 19.03 -21.03 -37.61
C ASP A 304 18.10 -21.91 -38.47
N ALA A 305 18.52 -23.16 -38.73
CA ALA A 305 17.71 -24.15 -39.41
C ALA A 305 16.45 -24.48 -38.61
N LEU A 306 16.58 -24.80 -37.31
CA LEU A 306 15.47 -25.09 -36.41
C LEU A 306 14.58 -23.88 -36.13
N GLY A 307 15.15 -22.67 -36.14
CA GLY A 307 14.45 -21.40 -36.04
C GLY A 307 13.62 -21.23 -34.76
N PHE A 308 14.25 -21.41 -33.60
CA PHE A 308 13.55 -21.25 -32.32
C PHE A 308 13.10 -19.80 -32.07
N ALA A 309 11.80 -19.60 -31.83
CA ALA A 309 11.17 -18.33 -31.48
C ALA A 309 10.53 -18.38 -30.09
N ALA A 310 10.09 -17.23 -29.56
CA ALA A 310 9.28 -17.17 -28.35
C ALA A 310 7.89 -17.76 -28.61
N GLY A 311 7.46 -18.67 -27.74
CA GLY A 311 6.14 -19.28 -27.82
C GLY A 311 5.18 -18.73 -26.77
N THR A 312 4.53 -19.61 -26.01
CA THR A 312 3.45 -19.26 -25.09
C THR A 312 3.84 -19.46 -23.63
N HIS A 313 2.95 -19.06 -22.72
CA HIS A 313 3.12 -19.22 -21.27
C HIS A 313 2.79 -20.63 -20.76
N THR A 314 3.14 -21.66 -21.53
CA THR A 314 2.84 -23.06 -21.19
C THR A 314 3.52 -23.42 -19.86
N ALA A 315 2.78 -24.10 -18.99
CA ALA A 315 3.28 -24.52 -17.69
C ALA A 315 4.51 -25.44 -17.81
N VAL A 316 5.46 -25.29 -16.89
CA VAL A 316 6.71 -26.08 -16.86
C VAL A 316 6.50 -27.33 -16.02
N ARG A 317 7.02 -28.45 -16.51
CA ARG A 317 6.97 -29.77 -15.84
C ARG A 317 8.10 -29.88 -14.82
N GLN A 318 7.84 -30.63 -13.74
CA GLN A 318 8.91 -30.97 -12.80
C GLN A 318 9.74 -32.13 -13.36
N SER A 319 11.06 -32.05 -13.22
CA SER A 319 11.96 -33.19 -13.46
C SER A 319 12.81 -33.45 -12.22
N VAL A 320 13.01 -34.73 -11.97
CA VAL A 320 13.74 -35.29 -10.85
C VAL A 320 14.75 -36.28 -11.41
N THR A 321 16.03 -36.11 -11.09
CA THR A 321 17.09 -37.00 -11.55
C THR A 321 17.70 -37.79 -10.42
N THR A 322 18.15 -39.01 -10.68
CA THR A 322 19.12 -39.70 -9.82
C THR A 322 20.54 -39.21 -10.12
N GLN A 323 21.52 -39.69 -9.36
CA GLN A 323 22.90 -39.69 -9.85
C GLN A 323 23.04 -40.72 -11.00
N GLY A 324 24.06 -40.52 -11.84
CA GLY A 324 24.37 -41.42 -12.95
C GLY A 324 24.81 -42.80 -12.47
N PHE A 325 24.24 -43.84 -13.05
CA PHE A 325 24.66 -45.22 -12.84
C PHE A 325 25.77 -45.59 -13.83
N THR A 326 26.68 -46.46 -13.39
CA THR A 326 27.70 -47.07 -14.26
C THR A 326 27.59 -48.59 -14.22
N ASN A 327 28.10 -49.27 -15.24
CA ASN A 327 28.13 -50.73 -15.32
C ASN A 327 29.38 -51.32 -14.63
N GLY A 328 29.52 -52.66 -14.69
CA GLY A 328 30.65 -53.42 -14.16
C GLY A 328 32.03 -52.92 -14.63
N ALA A 329 32.11 -52.37 -15.84
CA ALA A 329 33.31 -51.81 -16.45
C ALA A 329 33.53 -50.31 -16.17
N ASN A 330 32.74 -49.70 -15.29
CA ASN A 330 32.73 -48.25 -15.01
C ASN A 330 32.34 -47.37 -16.20
N ALA A 331 31.75 -47.93 -17.26
CA ALA A 331 31.14 -47.13 -18.31
C ALA A 331 29.71 -46.71 -17.89
N THR A 332 29.21 -45.60 -18.43
CA THR A 332 27.84 -45.13 -18.19
C THR A 332 26.82 -46.23 -18.46
N ALA A 333 25.88 -46.43 -17.55
CA ALA A 333 24.84 -47.43 -17.72
C ALA A 333 23.94 -47.07 -18.92
N THR A 334 23.61 -48.08 -19.71
CA THR A 334 22.65 -48.02 -20.81
C THR A 334 21.39 -48.79 -20.44
N ALA A 335 20.32 -48.66 -21.24
CA ALA A 335 19.09 -49.43 -21.05
C ALA A 335 19.35 -50.96 -21.01
N SER A 336 20.36 -51.44 -21.73
CA SER A 336 20.76 -52.86 -21.77
C SER A 336 21.69 -53.29 -20.64
N THR A 337 22.08 -52.40 -19.73
CA THR A 337 22.96 -52.75 -18.60
C THR A 337 22.19 -53.62 -17.61
N LEU A 338 22.76 -54.78 -17.23
CA LEU A 338 22.19 -55.69 -16.25
C LEU A 338 22.09 -55.03 -14.87
N LEU A 339 20.98 -55.26 -14.15
CA LEU A 339 20.78 -54.71 -12.80
C LEU A 339 21.83 -55.20 -11.80
N THR A 340 22.35 -56.43 -11.98
CA THR A 340 23.42 -57.01 -11.15
C THR A 340 24.78 -56.34 -11.35
N ASP A 341 24.99 -55.73 -12.53
CA ASP A 341 26.25 -55.06 -12.89
C ASP A 341 26.26 -53.57 -12.53
N LEU A 342 25.16 -53.05 -11.96
CA LEU A 342 25.04 -51.65 -11.62
C LEU A 342 26.00 -51.24 -10.51
N LYS A 343 26.57 -50.05 -10.68
CA LYS A 343 27.30 -49.33 -9.66
C LYS A 343 26.66 -47.97 -9.43
N PHE A 344 26.66 -47.54 -8.18
CA PHE A 344 26.19 -46.22 -7.75
C PHE A 344 27.34 -45.47 -7.10
N GLY A 345 27.63 -44.25 -7.58
CA GLY A 345 28.81 -43.49 -7.14
C GLY A 345 30.13 -44.24 -7.39
N GLY A 346 30.18 -45.09 -8.42
CA GLY A 346 31.33 -45.95 -8.73
C GLY A 346 31.48 -47.21 -7.85
N VAL A 347 30.61 -47.40 -6.86
CA VAL A 347 30.61 -48.57 -5.97
C VAL A 347 29.60 -49.60 -6.47
N ALA A 348 30.03 -50.86 -6.61
CA ALA A 348 29.14 -51.94 -7.01
C ALA A 348 27.94 -52.06 -6.06
N ALA A 349 26.74 -52.11 -6.63
CA ALA A 349 25.51 -52.30 -5.88
C ALA A 349 25.50 -53.63 -5.10
N GLY A 350 26.28 -54.61 -5.59
CA GLY A 350 26.39 -55.95 -5.02
C GLY A 350 25.03 -56.65 -4.99
N LEU A 351 24.23 -56.40 -6.03
CA LEU A 351 22.91 -56.96 -6.27
C LEU A 351 23.07 -58.33 -6.91
N VAL A 352 22.32 -59.30 -6.43
CA VAL A 352 22.26 -60.66 -7.00
C VAL A 352 20.82 -61.05 -7.32
N ALA A 353 20.66 -62.15 -8.08
CA ALA A 353 19.33 -62.70 -8.34
C ALA A 353 18.61 -63.01 -7.01
N GLY A 354 17.35 -62.60 -6.89
CA GLY A 354 16.53 -62.66 -5.68
C GLY A 354 16.52 -61.38 -4.84
N ASP A 355 17.44 -60.43 -5.06
CA ASP A 355 17.38 -59.10 -4.45
C ASP A 355 16.26 -58.25 -5.11
N SER A 356 15.89 -57.13 -4.49
CA SER A 356 14.87 -56.22 -5.06
C SER A 356 15.30 -54.76 -5.01
N ILE A 357 15.00 -54.01 -6.08
CA ILE A 357 15.07 -52.55 -6.10
C ILE A 357 13.67 -52.03 -5.84
N ASN A 358 13.46 -51.47 -4.65
CA ASN A 358 12.22 -50.79 -4.29
C ASN A 358 12.32 -49.31 -4.60
N VAL A 359 11.25 -48.77 -5.20
CA VAL A 359 11.10 -47.36 -5.52
C VAL A 359 9.94 -46.80 -4.71
N ARG A 360 10.18 -45.70 -4.01
CA ARG A 360 9.16 -44.94 -3.29
C ARG A 360 9.21 -43.47 -3.67
N GLY A 361 8.07 -42.80 -3.60
CA GLY A 361 8.00 -41.37 -3.88
C GLY A 361 6.57 -40.89 -3.95
N VAL A 362 6.37 -39.72 -4.54
CA VAL A 362 5.03 -39.19 -4.81
C VAL A 362 4.96 -38.62 -6.22
N ARG A 363 3.75 -38.59 -6.79
CA ARG A 363 3.46 -37.92 -8.06
C ARG A 363 3.33 -36.41 -7.88
N GLY A 364 3.11 -35.71 -8.99
CA GLY A 364 2.87 -34.27 -8.98
C GLY A 364 1.67 -33.84 -8.12
N ASP A 365 0.61 -34.64 -8.06
CA ASP A 365 -0.57 -34.39 -7.22
C ASP A 365 -0.38 -34.78 -5.74
N GLY A 366 0.78 -35.36 -5.40
CA GLY A 366 1.13 -35.81 -4.06
C GLY A 366 0.65 -37.21 -3.68
N SER A 367 0.01 -37.95 -4.59
CA SER A 367 -0.29 -39.37 -4.38
C SER A 367 1.00 -40.20 -4.30
N VAL A 368 1.02 -41.18 -3.41
CA VAL A 368 2.20 -42.02 -3.15
C VAL A 368 2.38 -43.06 -4.25
N VAL A 369 3.62 -43.24 -4.70
CA VAL A 369 4.04 -44.34 -5.59
C VAL A 369 4.93 -45.28 -4.80
N THR A 370 4.61 -46.58 -4.84
CA THR A 370 5.48 -47.65 -4.36
C THR A 370 5.50 -48.75 -5.42
N THR A 371 6.64 -48.92 -6.05
CA THR A 371 6.87 -49.91 -7.11
C THR A 371 8.27 -50.51 -6.95
N GLY A 372 8.65 -51.46 -7.77
CA GLY A 372 9.98 -52.07 -7.70
C GLY A 372 10.13 -53.27 -8.60
N VAL A 373 11.38 -53.71 -8.76
CA VAL A 373 11.76 -54.87 -9.55
C VAL A 373 12.48 -55.86 -8.65
N THR A 374 12.03 -57.11 -8.65
CA THR A 374 12.81 -58.24 -8.13
C THR A 374 13.77 -58.69 -9.21
N ILE A 375 15.04 -58.87 -8.86
CA ILE A 375 16.11 -59.10 -9.81
C ILE A 375 16.16 -60.59 -10.16
N ASP A 376 15.88 -60.90 -11.42
CA ASP A 376 16.10 -62.22 -12.01
C ASP A 376 17.30 -62.19 -12.99
N PRO A 377 17.86 -63.36 -13.37
CA PRO A 377 18.93 -63.42 -14.36
C PRO A 377 18.48 -62.78 -15.69
N GLY A 378 19.17 -61.71 -16.10
CA GLY A 378 18.89 -61.00 -17.35
C GLY A 378 18.11 -59.71 -17.21
N GLU A 379 17.66 -59.35 -16.00
CA GLU A 379 16.98 -58.06 -15.79
C GLU A 379 17.91 -56.87 -16.00
N THR A 380 17.42 -55.84 -16.69
CA THR A 380 18.22 -54.69 -17.13
C THR A 380 17.68 -53.37 -16.59
N MET A 381 18.42 -52.29 -16.81
CA MET A 381 17.91 -50.93 -16.58
C MET A 381 16.60 -50.67 -17.32
N GLN A 382 16.39 -51.25 -18.50
CA GLN A 382 15.12 -51.13 -19.22
C GLN A 382 13.95 -51.70 -18.39
N THR A 383 14.13 -52.85 -17.73
CA THR A 383 13.11 -53.43 -16.86
C THR A 383 12.72 -52.47 -15.73
N LEU A 384 13.71 -51.83 -15.11
CA LEU A 384 13.46 -50.84 -14.07
C LEU A 384 12.70 -49.62 -14.62
N LEU A 385 13.09 -49.11 -15.80
CA LEU A 385 12.39 -48.01 -16.46
C LEU A 385 10.95 -48.37 -16.82
N ASP A 386 10.71 -49.56 -17.35
CA ASP A 386 9.37 -50.05 -17.68
C ASP A 386 8.51 -50.13 -16.42
N LYS A 387 9.08 -50.62 -15.31
CA LYS A 387 8.37 -50.69 -14.03
C LYS A 387 8.11 -49.33 -13.40
N LEU A 388 8.99 -48.36 -13.62
CA LEU A 388 8.76 -46.96 -13.25
C LEU A 388 7.69 -46.33 -14.14
N ASN A 389 7.62 -46.67 -15.42
CA ASN A 389 6.65 -46.12 -16.38
C ASN A 389 5.31 -46.87 -16.41
N ASP A 390 5.18 -47.96 -15.65
CA ASP A 390 3.98 -48.80 -15.65
C ASP A 390 2.71 -47.99 -15.34
N ALA A 391 1.70 -48.14 -16.21
CA ALA A 391 0.46 -47.37 -16.18
C ALA A 391 -0.52 -47.81 -15.08
N SER A 392 -0.20 -48.87 -14.33
CA SER A 392 -1.06 -49.42 -13.26
C SER A 392 -0.47 -49.22 -11.86
N THR A 393 0.84 -49.37 -11.72
CA THR A 393 1.56 -49.46 -10.44
C THR A 393 2.77 -48.51 -10.35
N GLY A 394 3.36 -48.14 -11.49
CA GLY A 394 4.49 -47.22 -11.58
C GLY A 394 4.07 -45.76 -11.70
N TYR A 395 5.01 -44.85 -11.89
CA TYR A 395 4.78 -43.43 -12.16
C TYR A 395 3.94 -43.17 -13.44
N GLY A 396 3.68 -44.15 -14.31
CA GLY A 396 2.72 -44.00 -15.40
C GLY A 396 1.24 -43.99 -14.99
N ALA A 397 0.90 -44.40 -13.76
CA ALA A 397 -0.49 -44.52 -13.31
C ALA A 397 -1.09 -43.21 -12.71
N GLY A 398 -2.35 -43.26 -12.28
CA GLY A 398 -3.02 -42.20 -11.50
C GLY A 398 -3.49 -40.98 -12.31
N SER A 399 -4.01 -39.96 -11.62
CA SER A 399 -4.54 -38.72 -12.21
C SER A 399 -3.47 -37.79 -12.80
N ARG A 400 -2.22 -37.93 -12.34
CA ARG A 400 -1.09 -37.13 -12.80
C ARG A 400 0.15 -38.01 -13.03
N PRO A 401 0.25 -38.65 -14.20
CA PRO A 401 1.36 -39.56 -14.51
C PRO A 401 2.68 -38.81 -14.72
N ALA A 402 3.79 -39.53 -14.67
CA ALA A 402 5.15 -39.08 -14.92
C ALA A 402 5.93 -40.17 -15.67
N SER A 403 6.95 -39.77 -16.43
CA SER A 403 7.73 -40.65 -17.28
C SER A 403 9.21 -40.64 -16.91
N ALA A 404 9.78 -41.82 -16.71
CA ALA A 404 11.18 -42.09 -16.42
C ALA A 404 11.94 -42.43 -17.71
N VAL A 405 13.06 -41.77 -17.95
CA VAL A 405 13.97 -42.03 -19.08
C VAL A 405 15.40 -42.12 -18.56
N LEU A 406 16.23 -42.99 -19.15
CA LEU A 406 17.65 -43.04 -18.85
C LEU A 406 18.40 -42.00 -19.68
N GLY A 407 19.11 -41.11 -19.00
CA GLY A 407 19.92 -40.07 -19.61
C GLY A 407 21.23 -40.58 -20.19
N ALA A 408 21.86 -39.77 -21.04
CA ALA A 408 23.20 -40.06 -21.57
C ALA A 408 24.30 -40.03 -20.48
N ASP A 409 23.97 -39.44 -19.33
CA ASP A 409 24.75 -39.44 -18.09
C ASP A 409 24.54 -40.72 -17.23
N GLY A 410 23.68 -41.64 -17.70
CA GLY A 410 23.32 -42.88 -17.01
C GLY A 410 22.40 -42.64 -15.82
N ALA A 411 21.86 -41.44 -15.63
CA ALA A 411 20.90 -41.13 -14.57
C ALA A 411 19.46 -41.41 -15.02
N ILE A 412 18.58 -41.74 -14.08
CA ILE A 412 17.15 -41.82 -14.36
C ILE A 412 16.54 -40.42 -14.19
N HIS A 413 16.02 -39.86 -15.28
CA HIS A 413 15.28 -38.60 -15.32
C HIS A 413 13.78 -38.91 -15.30
N LEU A 414 13.12 -38.58 -14.19
CA LEU A 414 11.67 -38.73 -14.00
C LEU A 414 10.99 -37.37 -14.17
N THR A 415 10.14 -37.24 -15.19
CA THR A 415 9.49 -35.99 -15.58
C THR A 415 7.97 -36.08 -15.43
N ASP A 416 7.35 -35.06 -14.84
CA ASP A 416 5.89 -34.93 -14.75
C ASP A 416 5.26 -34.82 -16.14
N ASN A 417 4.18 -35.55 -16.39
CA ASN A 417 3.49 -35.48 -17.69
C ASN A 417 2.59 -34.24 -17.82
N ALA A 418 2.41 -33.48 -16.73
CA ALA A 418 1.69 -32.22 -16.70
C ALA A 418 2.54 -31.09 -16.10
N GLY A 419 2.54 -29.93 -16.78
CA GLY A 419 3.17 -28.72 -16.28
C GLY A 419 2.41 -28.11 -15.11
N GLY A 420 3.08 -27.28 -14.32
CA GLY A 420 2.52 -26.64 -13.13
C GLY A 420 3.17 -27.15 -11.85
N ASP A 421 2.71 -26.63 -10.72
CA ASP A 421 3.22 -27.01 -9.40
C ASP A 421 3.14 -28.53 -9.21
N SER A 422 4.23 -29.13 -8.76
CA SER A 422 4.39 -30.58 -8.70
C SER A 422 5.14 -30.98 -7.44
N ARG A 423 4.70 -32.07 -6.82
CA ARG A 423 5.37 -32.69 -5.66
C ARG A 423 6.23 -33.89 -6.05
N LEU A 424 6.42 -34.12 -7.35
CA LEU A 424 7.12 -35.29 -7.90
C LEU A 424 8.45 -35.53 -7.19
N SER A 425 8.64 -36.75 -6.69
CA SER A 425 9.88 -37.17 -6.03
C SER A 425 10.06 -38.66 -6.18
N MET A 426 11.31 -39.13 -6.07
CA MET A 426 11.65 -40.53 -6.19
C MET A 426 12.82 -40.91 -5.28
N SER A 427 12.78 -42.07 -4.67
CA SER A 427 13.89 -42.68 -3.96
C SER A 427 13.97 -44.16 -4.30
N LEU A 428 15.19 -44.65 -4.47
CA LEU A 428 15.46 -46.05 -4.78
C LEU A 428 16.22 -46.65 -3.60
N THR A 429 15.79 -47.84 -3.19
CA THR A 429 16.41 -48.62 -2.12
C THR A 429 16.61 -50.05 -2.60
N ALA A 430 17.79 -50.60 -2.34
CA ALA A 430 18.09 -52.00 -2.61
C ALA A 430 17.79 -52.81 -1.34
N VAL A 431 17.02 -53.89 -1.50
CA VAL A 431 16.75 -54.86 -0.45
C VAL A 431 17.37 -56.17 -0.88
N LYS A 432 18.38 -56.60 -0.12
CA LYS A 432 18.98 -57.91 -0.37
C LYS A 432 18.14 -58.99 0.28
N ALA A 433 17.99 -60.15 -0.37
CA ALA A 433 17.05 -61.21 0.02
C ALA A 433 17.14 -61.63 1.51
N ASN A 434 18.30 -61.42 2.15
CA ASN A 434 18.58 -61.77 3.55
C ASN A 434 19.21 -60.64 4.39
N SER A 435 19.00 -59.36 4.05
CA SER A 435 19.62 -58.24 4.80
C SER A 435 18.76 -56.99 4.85
N ALA A 436 19.14 -56.04 5.72
CA ALA A 436 18.47 -54.75 5.85
C ALA A 436 18.57 -53.92 4.55
N SER A 437 17.55 -53.10 4.29
CA SER A 437 17.49 -52.19 3.15
C SER A 437 18.62 -51.18 3.18
N THR A 438 19.31 -51.00 2.06
CA THR A 438 20.34 -49.96 1.89
C THR A 438 19.85 -48.90 0.89
N PRO A 439 20.02 -47.59 1.17
CA PRO A 439 19.77 -46.55 0.18
C PRO A 439 20.57 -46.84 -1.09
N PHE A 440 19.89 -46.86 -2.23
CA PHE A 440 20.50 -47.23 -3.51
C PHE A 440 20.72 -46.00 -4.39
N ALA A 441 19.71 -45.13 -4.48
CA ALA A 441 19.86 -43.81 -5.08
C ALA A 441 18.87 -42.82 -4.47
N THR A 442 19.34 -41.63 -4.13
CA THR A 442 18.50 -40.47 -3.87
C THR A 442 18.39 -39.63 -5.13
N SER A 443 17.27 -38.93 -5.28
CA SER A 443 17.05 -38.04 -6.40
C SER A 443 17.10 -36.57 -5.98
N SER A 444 17.37 -35.70 -6.96
CA SER A 444 17.32 -34.25 -6.82
C SER A 444 16.41 -33.66 -7.89
N VAL A 445 15.77 -32.54 -7.58
CA VAL A 445 14.96 -31.78 -8.54
C VAL A 445 15.89 -31.01 -9.47
N THR A 446 15.83 -31.27 -10.77
CA THR A 446 16.60 -30.55 -11.79
C THR A 446 15.80 -29.40 -12.38
N SER A 447 14.48 -29.56 -12.50
CA SER A 447 13.55 -28.54 -12.97
C SER A 447 12.34 -28.51 -12.05
N ILE A 448 12.00 -27.34 -11.51
CA ILE A 448 10.84 -27.16 -10.64
C ILE A 448 9.59 -26.97 -11.50
N GLY A 449 8.57 -27.80 -11.28
CA GLY A 449 7.27 -27.64 -11.93
C GLY A 449 6.60 -26.35 -11.49
N ARG A 450 6.09 -25.56 -12.44
CA ARG A 450 5.52 -24.24 -12.16
C ARG A 450 4.55 -23.78 -13.24
N GLN A 451 3.57 -22.97 -12.85
CA GLN A 451 2.78 -22.18 -13.79
C GLN A 451 3.61 -20.97 -14.26
N ARG A 452 3.66 -20.73 -15.58
CA ARG A 452 4.18 -19.44 -16.10
C ARG A 452 3.11 -18.38 -15.99
N GLU A 453 1.88 -18.66 -16.46
CA GLU A 453 0.72 -17.81 -16.22
C GLU A 453 0.03 -18.23 -14.91
N VAL A 454 0.27 -17.47 -13.84
CA VAL A 454 -0.26 -17.74 -12.50
C VAL A 454 -1.70 -17.26 -12.37
N SER A 455 -2.04 -16.17 -13.05
CA SER A 455 -3.40 -15.68 -13.24
C SER A 455 -3.48 -14.99 -14.60
N LYS A 456 -4.61 -15.16 -15.28
CA LYS A 456 -4.88 -14.55 -16.57
C LYS A 456 -5.63 -13.24 -16.36
N SER A 457 -5.35 -12.26 -17.22
CA SER A 457 -6.17 -11.04 -17.24
C SER A 457 -7.58 -11.35 -17.70
N GLN A 458 -8.56 -10.88 -16.95
CA GLN A 458 -9.97 -10.99 -17.31
C GLN A 458 -10.72 -9.79 -16.76
N ASP A 459 -11.72 -9.33 -17.49
CA ASP A 459 -12.59 -8.24 -17.09
C ASP A 459 -13.61 -8.70 -16.04
N ALA A 460 -14.08 -7.74 -15.25
CA ALA A 460 -15.26 -7.90 -14.43
C ALA A 460 -16.48 -7.96 -15.35
N GLU A 461 -17.33 -8.95 -15.12
CA GLU A 461 -18.61 -9.09 -15.81
C GLU A 461 -19.73 -9.00 -14.78
N LEU A 462 -20.68 -8.12 -15.04
CA LEU A 462 -21.83 -7.89 -14.20
C LEU A 462 -23.06 -7.56 -15.04
N ARG A 463 -24.24 -7.78 -14.48
CA ARG A 463 -25.48 -7.25 -15.04
C ARG A 463 -26.04 -6.17 -14.14
N VAL A 464 -26.48 -5.07 -14.73
CA VAL A 464 -27.26 -4.03 -14.04
C VAL A 464 -28.61 -3.95 -14.72
N ASP A 465 -29.68 -4.22 -13.97
CA ASP A 465 -31.06 -4.32 -14.47
C ASP A 465 -31.20 -5.23 -15.70
N GLY A 466 -30.43 -6.32 -15.72
CA GLY A 466 -30.42 -7.31 -16.80
C GLY A 466 -29.48 -6.99 -17.98
N VAL A 467 -28.86 -5.81 -18.01
CA VAL A 467 -27.91 -5.42 -19.06
C VAL A 467 -26.51 -5.91 -18.71
N LEU A 468 -25.91 -6.74 -19.56
CA LEU A 468 -24.54 -7.23 -19.38
C LEU A 468 -23.52 -6.11 -19.66
N LEU A 469 -22.61 -5.92 -18.70
CA LEU A 469 -21.52 -4.97 -18.75
C LEU A 469 -20.20 -5.71 -18.52
N SER A 470 -19.15 -5.25 -19.21
CA SER A 470 -17.78 -5.72 -19.00
C SER A 470 -16.87 -4.53 -18.71
N ARG A 471 -16.03 -4.63 -17.68
CA ARG A 471 -15.13 -3.55 -17.23
C ARG A 471 -13.80 -4.12 -16.75
N ALA A 472 -12.72 -3.41 -17.05
CA ALA A 472 -11.39 -3.81 -16.56
C ALA A 472 -11.25 -3.72 -15.04
N SER A 473 -12.08 -2.93 -14.35
CA SER A 473 -11.95 -2.68 -12.91
C SER A 473 -13.06 -3.35 -12.10
N ASN A 474 -12.72 -3.75 -10.87
CA ASN A 474 -13.71 -4.12 -9.84
C ASN A 474 -14.33 -2.89 -9.16
N SER A 475 -13.87 -1.69 -9.46
CA SER A 475 -14.51 -0.43 -9.07
C SER A 475 -15.12 0.21 -10.31
N ILE A 476 -16.45 0.23 -10.37
CA ILE A 476 -17.25 0.57 -11.55
C ILE A 476 -18.10 1.80 -11.23
N SER A 477 -17.72 2.95 -11.78
CA SER A 477 -18.36 4.25 -11.53
C SER A 477 -19.21 4.77 -12.69
N ASP A 478 -19.28 4.02 -13.79
CA ASP A 478 -19.93 4.43 -15.04
C ASP A 478 -21.15 3.55 -15.40
N ALA A 479 -21.47 2.55 -14.57
CA ALA A 479 -22.62 1.67 -14.80
C ALA A 479 -23.95 2.32 -14.39
N ILE A 480 -23.96 3.07 -13.27
CA ILE A 480 -25.12 3.78 -12.74
C ILE A 480 -24.71 5.22 -12.48
N ALA A 481 -25.45 6.20 -13.03
CA ALA A 481 -25.09 7.61 -12.93
C ALA A 481 -24.97 8.07 -11.46
N GLY A 482 -23.77 8.52 -11.09
CA GLY A 482 -23.47 9.02 -9.75
C GLY A 482 -23.27 7.93 -8.69
N VAL A 483 -23.22 6.65 -9.05
CA VAL A 483 -22.98 5.52 -8.14
C VAL A 483 -21.70 4.78 -8.54
N THR A 484 -20.88 4.43 -7.55
CA THR A 484 -19.71 3.57 -7.74
C THR A 484 -19.96 2.22 -7.07
N LEU A 485 -19.92 1.15 -7.86
CA LEU A 485 -20.00 -0.23 -7.41
C LEU A 485 -18.59 -0.77 -7.17
N SER A 486 -18.33 -1.33 -5.99
CA SER A 486 -17.07 -2.02 -5.67
C SER A 486 -17.35 -3.52 -5.54
N LEU A 487 -16.94 -4.29 -6.54
CA LEU A 487 -17.12 -5.73 -6.62
C LEU A 487 -16.12 -6.45 -5.70
N GLN A 488 -16.60 -7.43 -4.95
CA GLN A 488 -15.82 -8.13 -3.92
C GLN A 488 -15.82 -9.64 -4.14
N ASN A 489 -16.94 -10.21 -4.59
CA ASN A 489 -17.10 -11.64 -4.88
C ASN A 489 -18.03 -11.79 -6.10
N ALA A 490 -17.93 -12.93 -6.78
CA ALA A 490 -18.82 -13.29 -7.89
C ALA A 490 -19.57 -14.58 -7.54
N GLU A 491 -20.89 -14.54 -7.69
CA GLU A 491 -21.79 -15.69 -7.53
C GLU A 491 -22.82 -15.61 -8.68
N PRO A 492 -22.50 -16.18 -9.86
CA PRO A 492 -23.41 -16.17 -11.00
C PRO A 492 -24.79 -16.74 -10.64
N GLY A 493 -25.86 -16.03 -11.00
CA GLY A 493 -27.25 -16.35 -10.65
C GLY A 493 -27.81 -15.58 -9.45
N GLU A 494 -26.96 -15.01 -8.58
CA GLU A 494 -27.41 -14.22 -7.42
C GLU A 494 -27.53 -12.73 -7.76
N VAL A 495 -28.71 -12.17 -7.48
CA VAL A 495 -29.02 -10.77 -7.75
C VAL A 495 -29.04 -9.97 -6.45
N ILE A 496 -28.24 -8.91 -6.40
CA ILE A 496 -28.13 -7.99 -5.28
C ILE A 496 -28.92 -6.72 -5.59
N ASP A 497 -29.84 -6.36 -4.70
CA ASP A 497 -30.51 -5.05 -4.73
C ASP A 497 -29.56 -3.96 -4.23
N VAL A 498 -29.34 -2.94 -5.06
CA VAL A 498 -28.61 -1.72 -4.74
C VAL A 498 -29.60 -0.56 -4.63
N ALA A 499 -29.92 -0.20 -3.39
CA ALA A 499 -30.84 0.88 -3.09
C ALA A 499 -30.09 2.21 -2.95
N VAL A 500 -30.47 3.19 -3.76
CA VAL A 500 -29.99 4.57 -3.68
C VAL A 500 -31.09 5.45 -3.09
N SER A 501 -30.80 6.09 -1.97
CA SER A 501 -31.75 6.94 -1.24
C SER A 501 -31.08 8.20 -0.71
N LYS A 502 -31.89 9.24 -0.42
CA LYS A 502 -31.38 10.44 0.24
C LYS A 502 -30.87 10.12 1.65
N ASP A 503 -29.69 10.61 2.00
CA ASP A 503 -29.12 10.47 3.34
C ASP A 503 -29.66 11.56 4.28
N GLN A 504 -30.89 11.34 4.74
CA GLN A 504 -31.56 12.25 5.66
C GLN A 504 -30.96 12.24 7.07
N ALA A 505 -30.36 11.12 7.49
CA ALA A 505 -29.75 11.03 8.81
C ALA A 505 -28.57 12.01 8.92
N SER A 506 -27.72 12.04 7.90
CA SER A 506 -26.64 13.03 7.81
C SER A 506 -27.17 14.45 7.70
N ALA A 507 -28.26 14.69 6.96
CA ALA A 507 -28.90 16.01 6.89
C ALA A 507 -29.38 16.53 8.26
N VAL A 508 -30.10 15.69 9.03
CA VAL A 508 -30.56 16.04 10.40
C VAL A 508 -29.37 16.36 11.30
N LYS A 509 -28.30 15.55 11.23
CA LYS A 509 -27.09 15.77 12.04
C LYS A 509 -26.37 17.07 11.70
N SER A 510 -26.26 17.42 10.42
CA SER A 510 -25.69 18.71 9.98
C SER A 510 -26.50 19.90 10.52
N ILE A 511 -27.83 19.80 10.46
CA ILE A 511 -28.74 20.82 10.99
C ILE A 511 -28.62 20.96 12.52
N GLN A 512 -28.54 19.84 13.25
CA GLN A 512 -28.29 19.85 14.70
C GLN A 512 -26.94 20.48 15.04
N SER A 513 -25.89 20.16 14.30
CA SER A 513 -24.55 20.73 14.50
C SER A 513 -24.54 22.25 14.32
N PHE A 514 -25.32 22.79 13.39
CA PHE A 514 -25.55 24.23 13.27
C PHE A 514 -26.28 24.82 14.47
N SER A 515 -27.36 24.17 14.92
CA SER A 515 -28.10 24.56 16.12
C SER A 515 -27.20 24.60 17.36
N ASP A 516 -26.36 23.58 17.55
CA ASP A 516 -25.43 23.48 18.67
C ASP A 516 -24.34 24.57 18.61
N ALA A 517 -23.78 24.81 17.43
CA ALA A 517 -22.80 25.89 17.23
C ALA A 517 -23.40 27.26 17.58
N TYR A 518 -24.65 27.52 17.19
CA TYR A 518 -25.37 28.75 17.53
C TYR A 518 -25.66 28.83 19.04
N ASN A 519 -26.12 27.73 19.64
CA ASN A 519 -26.40 27.66 21.07
C ASN A 519 -25.14 27.87 21.93
N ASN A 520 -23.97 27.44 21.46
CA ASN A 520 -22.69 27.73 22.11
C ASN A 520 -22.35 29.22 22.08
N VAL A 521 -22.65 29.92 20.98
CA VAL A 521 -22.50 31.38 20.89
C VAL A 521 -23.44 32.09 21.87
N ILE A 522 -24.70 31.67 21.96
CA ILE A 522 -25.67 32.23 22.92
C ILE A 522 -25.26 31.93 24.37
N LYS A 523 -24.77 30.72 24.66
CA LYS A 523 -24.27 30.36 25.98
C LYS A 523 -23.12 31.27 26.40
N PHE A 524 -22.14 31.48 25.52
CA PHE A 524 -21.06 32.44 25.77
C PHE A 524 -21.61 33.85 26.04
N PHE A 525 -22.57 34.31 25.24
CA PHE A 525 -23.20 35.62 25.46
C PHE A 525 -23.84 35.73 26.84
N GLU A 526 -24.58 34.73 27.29
CA GLU A 526 -25.20 34.73 28.63
C GLU A 526 -24.15 34.68 29.75
N GLU A 527 -23.06 33.94 29.59
CA GLU A 527 -21.92 33.97 30.53
C GLU A 527 -21.30 35.37 30.61
N GLN A 528 -21.25 36.13 29.51
CA GLN A 528 -20.75 37.51 29.48
C GLN A 528 -21.74 38.54 30.04
N ARG A 529 -22.96 38.16 30.41
CA ARG A 529 -23.95 39.06 31.04
C ARG A 529 -23.86 39.10 32.55
N VAL A 530 -23.00 38.29 33.16
CA VAL A 530 -22.72 38.36 34.60
C VAL A 530 -21.87 39.61 34.88
N SER A 531 -22.14 40.33 35.96
CA SER A 531 -21.46 41.59 36.31
C SER A 531 -19.93 41.49 36.45
N THR A 532 -19.42 40.30 36.74
CA THR A 532 -17.99 40.00 36.87
C THR A 532 -17.33 39.57 35.56
N ALA A 533 -18.10 39.34 34.50
CA ALA A 533 -17.57 38.86 33.23
C ALA A 533 -16.84 39.97 32.45
N PRO A 534 -15.79 39.65 31.68
CA PRO A 534 -14.98 40.66 30.99
C PRO A 534 -15.78 41.55 30.03
N LEU A 535 -16.74 40.99 29.30
CA LEU A 535 -17.55 41.70 28.30
C LEU A 535 -18.90 42.20 28.84
N TYR A 536 -19.06 42.30 30.16
CA TYR A 536 -20.29 42.80 30.78
C TYR A 536 -20.66 44.19 30.23
N GLY A 537 -21.90 44.31 29.76
CA GLY A 537 -22.43 45.56 29.20
C GLY A 537 -21.92 45.94 27.81
N ASN A 538 -21.12 45.10 27.14
CA ASN A 538 -20.56 45.42 25.82
C ASN A 538 -21.67 45.52 24.74
N SER A 539 -21.80 46.69 24.11
CA SER A 539 -22.81 46.96 23.08
C SER A 539 -22.51 46.27 21.75
N SER A 540 -21.23 46.16 21.36
CA SER A 540 -20.80 45.49 20.13
C SER A 540 -21.14 44.00 20.15
N LEU A 541 -20.87 43.31 21.26
CA LEU A 541 -21.24 41.91 21.45
C LEU A 541 -22.76 41.73 21.32
N ARG A 542 -23.54 42.57 22.01
CA ARG A 542 -25.02 42.55 21.94
C ARG A 542 -25.55 42.79 20.53
N SER A 543 -24.96 43.76 19.81
CA SER A 543 -25.34 44.05 18.42
C SER A 543 -25.03 42.89 17.47
N THR A 544 -23.92 42.19 17.70
CA THR A 544 -23.51 41.02 16.92
C THR A 544 -24.44 39.83 17.18
N ILE A 545 -24.77 39.56 18.43
CA ILE A 545 -25.76 38.52 18.76
C ILE A 545 -27.13 38.86 18.16
N SER A 546 -27.54 40.14 18.21
CA SER A 546 -28.80 40.58 17.61
C SER A 546 -28.82 40.39 16.09
N SER A 547 -27.70 40.60 15.39
CA SER A 547 -27.61 40.37 13.95
C SER A 547 -27.69 38.88 13.60
N PHE A 548 -27.10 38.00 14.41
CA PHE A 548 -27.25 36.55 14.26
C PHE A 548 -28.70 36.12 14.48
N THR A 549 -29.34 36.56 15.58
CA THR A 549 -30.75 36.24 15.85
C THR A 549 -31.69 36.79 14.78
N GLN A 550 -31.40 37.97 14.22
CA GLN A 550 -32.18 38.54 13.11
C GLN A 550 -32.01 37.71 11.83
N SER A 551 -30.81 37.20 11.56
CA SER A 551 -30.52 36.37 10.39
C SER A 551 -31.30 35.04 10.42
N LEU A 552 -31.53 34.45 11.60
CA LEU A 552 -32.36 33.25 11.78
C LEU A 552 -33.84 33.48 11.47
N ARG A 553 -34.30 34.74 11.47
CA ARG A 553 -35.68 35.12 11.16
C ARG A 553 -35.90 35.40 9.67
N THR A 554 -34.86 35.21 8.85
CA THR A 554 -34.97 35.36 7.39
C THR A 554 -36.00 34.37 6.86
N THR A 555 -36.97 34.87 6.11
CA THR A 555 -38.00 34.06 5.47
C THR A 555 -37.59 33.76 4.03
N VAL A 556 -38.08 32.65 3.50
CA VAL A 556 -37.97 32.32 2.07
C VAL A 556 -39.38 32.37 1.48
N PRO A 557 -39.82 33.53 0.92
CA PRO A 557 -41.20 33.71 0.47
C PRO A 557 -41.61 32.77 -0.68
N SER A 558 -40.64 32.23 -1.41
CA SER A 558 -40.90 31.26 -2.48
C SER A 558 -41.31 29.87 -1.97
N ASN A 559 -41.09 29.56 -0.69
CA ASN A 559 -41.48 28.28 -0.10
C ASN A 559 -42.96 28.32 0.33
N ALA A 560 -43.70 27.26 0.02
CA ALA A 560 -45.13 27.18 0.32
C ALA A 560 -45.40 26.75 1.78
N THR A 561 -44.63 25.79 2.31
CA THR A 561 -44.87 25.21 3.65
C THR A 561 -43.77 25.61 4.63
N TYR A 562 -42.53 25.34 4.28
CA TYR A 562 -41.36 25.58 5.15
C TYR A 562 -40.67 26.88 4.76
N ASN A 563 -41.32 28.02 5.04
CA ASN A 563 -40.79 29.35 4.71
C ASN A 563 -39.94 29.99 5.82
N THR A 564 -39.86 29.35 6.99
CA THR A 564 -39.07 29.77 8.16
C THR A 564 -38.48 28.56 8.88
N LEU A 565 -37.38 28.76 9.62
CA LEU A 565 -36.73 27.70 10.40
C LEU A 565 -37.64 27.08 11.47
N SER A 566 -38.52 27.88 12.09
CA SER A 566 -39.41 27.40 13.15
C SER A 566 -40.38 26.35 12.65
N VAL A 567 -40.95 26.52 11.46
CA VAL A 567 -41.93 25.59 10.87
C VAL A 567 -41.28 24.26 10.46
N MET A 568 -39.97 24.26 10.15
CA MET A 568 -39.21 23.05 9.87
C MET A 568 -38.60 22.37 11.12
N GLY A 569 -38.92 22.84 12.33
CA GLY A 569 -38.47 22.21 13.58
C GLY A 569 -37.24 22.82 14.24
N LEU A 570 -36.81 24.01 13.83
CA LEU A 570 -35.75 24.82 14.47
C LEU A 570 -36.36 26.08 15.08
N ALA A 571 -36.91 25.95 16.29
CA ALA A 571 -37.61 27.05 16.96
C ALA A 571 -36.65 27.90 17.81
N LEU A 572 -36.83 29.22 17.78
CA LEU A 572 -36.15 30.11 18.73
C LEU A 572 -36.94 30.19 20.03
N ASN A 573 -36.30 29.86 21.16
CA ASN A 573 -36.92 29.98 22.48
C ASN A 573 -36.81 31.41 23.04
N ARG A 574 -37.41 31.65 24.22
CA ARG A 574 -37.40 32.97 24.89
C ARG A 574 -36.01 33.48 25.27
N PHE A 575 -35.02 32.59 25.36
CA PHE A 575 -33.63 32.90 25.66
C PHE A 575 -32.79 33.12 24.38
N GLY A 576 -33.42 33.07 23.19
CA GLY A 576 -32.75 33.25 21.92
C GLY A 576 -31.94 32.04 21.47
N GLN A 577 -32.09 30.87 22.11
CA GLN A 577 -31.46 29.61 21.71
C GLN A 577 -32.34 28.87 20.71
N LEU A 578 -31.72 28.07 19.84
CA LEU A 578 -32.39 27.17 18.92
C LEU A 578 -32.74 25.85 19.62
N ASP A 579 -34.00 25.47 19.51
CA ASP A 579 -34.51 24.14 19.86
C ASP A 579 -34.69 23.34 18.56
N ALA A 580 -33.82 22.35 18.35
CA ALA A 580 -33.78 21.52 17.16
C ALA A 580 -34.51 20.19 17.42
N ASN A 581 -35.75 20.10 16.96
CA ASN A 581 -36.52 18.88 17.07
C ASN A 581 -36.23 17.95 15.88
N ALA A 582 -35.43 16.92 16.12
CA ALA A 582 -34.99 15.97 15.11
C ALA A 582 -36.14 15.31 14.34
N THR A 583 -37.26 15.04 15.02
CA THR A 583 -38.44 14.39 14.43
C THR A 583 -39.15 15.31 13.44
N THR A 584 -39.36 16.59 13.78
CA THR A 584 -39.97 17.55 12.84
C THR A 584 -39.01 17.95 11.72
N ILE A 585 -37.70 18.06 11.99
CA ILE A 585 -36.70 18.30 10.93
C ILE A 585 -36.70 17.13 9.94
N LYS A 586 -36.72 15.89 10.44
CA LYS A 586 -36.83 14.71 9.59
C LYS A 586 -38.13 14.72 8.76
N ALA A 587 -39.27 15.01 9.39
CA ALA A 587 -40.55 15.09 8.68
C ALA A 587 -40.55 16.18 7.58
N ALA A 588 -39.88 17.31 7.80
CA ALA A 588 -39.73 18.37 6.80
C ALA A 588 -38.86 17.92 5.62
N LEU A 589 -37.74 17.24 5.90
CA LEU A 589 -36.86 16.65 4.89
C LEU A 589 -37.55 15.53 4.08
N ASP A 590 -38.44 14.77 4.72
CA ASP A 590 -39.28 13.75 4.09
C ASP A 590 -40.34 14.37 3.16
N SER A 591 -40.98 15.45 3.60
CA SER A 591 -42.12 16.05 2.88
C SER A 591 -41.69 16.96 1.73
N LYS A 592 -40.74 17.89 1.97
CA LYS A 592 -40.35 18.95 1.03
C LYS A 592 -38.87 19.31 1.15
N PRO A 593 -37.95 18.41 0.73
CA PRO A 593 -36.51 18.62 0.89
C PRO A 593 -36.00 19.89 0.19
N SER A 594 -36.53 20.23 -0.99
CA SER A 594 -36.14 21.44 -1.72
C SER A 594 -36.49 22.73 -0.98
N GLU A 595 -37.59 22.75 -0.21
CA GLU A 595 -37.94 23.90 0.62
C GLU A 595 -36.97 24.03 1.80
N VAL A 596 -36.58 22.90 2.41
CA VAL A 596 -35.56 22.88 3.48
C VAL A 596 -34.20 23.33 2.96
N GLU A 597 -33.78 22.86 1.79
CA GLU A 597 -32.54 23.31 1.13
C GLU A 597 -32.56 24.82 0.87
N ALA A 598 -33.68 25.36 0.38
CA ALA A 598 -33.82 26.79 0.13
C ALA A 598 -33.70 27.64 1.41
N LEU A 599 -34.15 27.13 2.58
CA LEU A 599 -33.98 27.82 3.87
C LEU A 599 -32.52 28.01 4.25
N PHE A 600 -31.65 27.05 3.94
CA PHE A 600 -30.21 27.17 4.16
C PHE A 600 -29.45 27.69 2.93
N GLY A 601 -30.14 27.90 1.82
CA GLY A 601 -29.58 28.41 0.58
C GLY A 601 -29.20 29.90 0.65
N LEU A 602 -28.74 30.42 -0.49
CA LEU A 602 -28.21 31.78 -0.63
C LEU A 602 -29.23 32.89 -0.29
N THR A 603 -30.51 32.67 -0.59
CA THR A 603 -31.60 33.64 -0.35
C THR A 603 -32.31 33.42 0.99
N GLY A 604 -31.94 32.38 1.73
CA GLY A 604 -32.53 32.01 3.01
C GLY A 604 -31.67 32.40 4.20
N VAL A 605 -31.90 31.72 5.32
CA VAL A 605 -31.12 31.86 6.54
C VAL A 605 -29.66 31.56 6.28
N GLY A 606 -29.29 30.52 5.54
CA GLY A 606 -27.86 30.21 5.35
C GLY A 606 -27.07 31.35 4.69
N GLY A 607 -27.63 32.02 3.69
CA GLY A 607 -27.02 33.21 3.09
C GLY A 607 -26.95 34.41 4.05
N ALA A 608 -28.07 34.74 4.71
CA ALA A 608 -28.13 35.83 5.68
C ALA A 608 -27.16 35.61 6.86
N PHE A 609 -27.11 34.37 7.35
CA PHE A 609 -26.33 33.99 8.51
C PHE A 609 -24.83 33.97 8.21
N VAL A 610 -24.41 33.40 7.08
CA VAL A 610 -23.00 33.47 6.65
C VAL A 610 -22.57 34.93 6.45
N THR A 611 -23.43 35.79 5.92
CA THR A 611 -23.14 37.22 5.77
C THR A 611 -22.94 37.88 7.13
N ALA A 612 -23.79 37.57 8.11
CA ALA A 612 -23.69 38.13 9.46
C ALA A 612 -22.43 37.66 10.19
N THR A 613 -22.09 36.38 10.11
CA THR A 613 -20.87 35.82 10.74
C THR A 613 -19.61 36.32 10.04
N ASP A 614 -19.59 36.39 8.71
CA ASP A 614 -18.46 36.97 7.95
C ASP A 614 -18.23 38.43 8.37
N ASN A 615 -19.28 39.24 8.47
CA ASN A 615 -19.16 40.63 8.92
C ASN A 615 -18.63 40.74 10.36
N ALA A 616 -18.91 39.75 11.22
CA ALA A 616 -18.40 39.73 12.57
C ALA A 616 -16.90 39.37 12.63
N THR A 617 -16.48 38.37 11.86
CA THR A 617 -15.13 37.77 11.93
C THR A 617 -14.13 38.32 10.90
N ARG A 618 -14.58 39.12 9.93
CA ARG A 618 -13.74 39.67 8.84
C ARG A 618 -12.45 40.28 9.39
N PHE A 619 -11.31 39.83 8.87
CA PHE A 619 -10.01 40.34 9.28
C PHE A 619 -9.90 41.86 9.05
N GLY A 620 -9.38 42.57 10.05
CA GLY A 620 -9.11 44.01 10.02
C GLY A 620 -10.33 44.93 10.16
N THR A 621 -11.52 44.48 9.74
CA THR A 621 -12.70 45.37 9.63
C THR A 621 -13.96 44.81 10.28
N GLY A 622 -13.99 43.53 10.65
CA GLY A 622 -15.09 42.94 11.41
C GLY A 622 -15.15 43.45 12.84
N VAL A 623 -16.32 43.35 13.46
CA VAL A 623 -16.54 43.85 14.84
C VAL A 623 -15.59 43.19 15.85
N ILE A 624 -15.28 41.90 15.69
CA ILE A 624 -14.40 41.17 16.62
C ILE A 624 -12.95 41.63 16.47
N SER A 625 -12.50 41.75 15.21
CA SER A 625 -11.14 42.21 14.90
C SER A 625 -10.91 43.65 15.37
N THR A 626 -11.87 44.54 15.12
CA THR A 626 -11.79 45.95 15.53
C THR A 626 -11.76 46.13 17.06
N GLN A 627 -12.58 45.36 17.80
CA GLN A 627 -12.56 45.37 19.27
C GLN A 627 -11.23 44.82 19.81
N THR A 628 -10.73 43.72 19.25
CA THR A 628 -9.46 43.12 19.64
C THR A 628 -8.28 44.07 19.43
N VAL A 629 -8.21 44.73 18.27
CA VAL A 629 -7.16 45.71 17.95
C VAL A 629 -7.22 46.93 18.88
N SER A 630 -8.42 47.46 19.14
CA SER A 630 -8.61 48.60 20.04
C SER A 630 -8.19 48.28 21.49
N ILE A 631 -8.51 47.07 21.95
CA ILE A 631 -8.09 46.59 23.27
C ILE A 631 -6.57 46.41 23.31
N ASP A 632 -5.95 45.84 22.26
CA ASP A 632 -4.49 45.67 22.18
C ASP A 632 -3.74 47.00 22.22
N GLU A 633 -4.23 48.01 21.50
CA GLU A 633 -3.69 49.36 21.57
C GLU A 633 -3.81 49.96 22.98
N SER A 634 -4.95 49.74 23.64
CA SER A 634 -5.18 50.19 25.01
C SER A 634 -4.23 49.52 26.00
N VAL A 635 -4.05 48.20 25.90
CA VAL A 635 -3.10 47.43 26.72
C VAL A 635 -1.68 47.91 26.49
N ARG A 636 -1.25 48.14 25.24
CA ARG A 636 0.08 48.68 24.94
C ARG A 636 0.31 50.04 25.60
N LYS A 637 -0.65 50.97 25.46
CA LYS A 637 -0.56 52.30 26.09
C LYS A 637 -0.52 52.21 27.61
N LEU A 638 -1.34 51.35 28.22
CA LEU A 638 -1.36 51.15 29.67
C LEU A 638 -0.07 50.52 30.18
N ARG A 639 0.51 49.55 29.46
CA ARG A 639 1.82 48.96 29.80
C ARG A 639 2.93 50.01 29.80
N THR A 640 3.02 50.83 28.76
CA THR A 640 3.99 51.93 28.72
C THR A 640 3.81 52.91 29.89
N ARG A 641 2.56 53.20 30.30
CA ARG A 641 2.29 54.04 31.47
C ARG A 641 2.68 53.35 32.78
N ALA A 642 2.39 52.06 32.92
CA ALA A 642 2.76 51.28 34.09
C ALA A 642 4.28 51.21 34.23
N ASP A 643 5.00 50.92 33.15
CA ASP A 643 6.47 50.87 33.13
C ASP A 643 7.10 52.21 33.53
N GLU A 644 6.56 53.32 33.03
CA GLU A 644 7.02 54.67 33.40
C GLU A 644 6.71 55.01 34.87
N GLN A 645 5.55 54.59 35.41
CA GLN A 645 5.23 54.77 36.83
C GLN A 645 6.14 53.91 37.71
N THR A 646 6.36 52.64 37.36
CA THR A 646 7.29 51.75 38.05
C THR A 646 8.69 52.34 38.07
N ARG A 647 9.17 52.88 36.93
CA ARG A 647 10.47 53.56 36.86
C ARG A 647 10.53 54.80 37.77
N ARG A 648 9.45 55.57 37.87
CA ARG A 648 9.38 56.74 38.77
C ARG A 648 9.41 56.34 40.24
N VAL A 649 8.66 55.30 40.61
CA VAL A 649 8.67 54.75 41.97
C VAL A 649 10.07 54.25 42.32
N GLU A 650 10.73 53.53 41.40
CA GLU A 650 12.10 53.04 41.61
C GLU A 650 13.12 54.18 41.73
N LEU A 651 13.05 55.21 40.89
CA LEU A 651 13.91 56.39 41.02
C LEU A 651 13.72 57.11 42.36
N ARG A 652 12.47 57.21 42.84
CA ARG A 652 12.17 57.79 44.15
C ARG A 652 12.74 56.92 45.27
N ARG A 653 12.61 55.59 45.17
CA ARG A 653 13.22 54.64 46.10
C ARG A 653 14.74 54.83 46.17
N LEU A 654 15.41 54.94 45.03
CA LEU A 654 16.86 55.19 44.96
C LEU A 654 17.26 56.54 45.57
N ASP A 655 16.52 57.63 45.32
CA ASP A 655 16.75 58.94 45.95
C ASP A 655 16.57 58.87 47.47
N LEU A 656 15.51 58.21 47.94
CA LEU A 656 15.29 57.98 49.37
C LEU A 656 16.46 57.20 49.99
N VAL A 657 16.87 56.08 49.39
CA VAL A 657 18.03 55.29 49.83
C VAL A 657 19.30 56.14 49.91
N ALA A 658 19.57 56.97 48.89
CA ALA A 658 20.75 57.84 48.87
C ALA A 658 20.70 58.91 49.98
N ARG A 659 19.54 59.56 50.19
CA ARG A 659 19.35 60.56 51.26
C ARG A 659 19.53 59.94 52.64
N TYR A 660 18.92 58.78 52.90
CA TYR A 660 19.05 58.09 54.17
C TYR A 660 20.49 57.60 54.41
N SER A 661 21.18 57.13 53.36
CA SER A 661 22.60 56.75 53.44
C SER A 661 23.52 57.94 53.74
N GLN A 662 23.27 59.10 53.10
CA GLN A 662 24.01 60.33 53.37
C GLN A 662 23.73 60.85 54.78
N MET A 663 22.48 60.80 55.23
CA MET A 663 22.10 61.15 56.59
C MET A 663 22.83 60.26 57.60
N GLU A 664 22.89 58.95 57.38
CA GLU A 664 23.61 58.02 58.24
C GLU A 664 25.12 58.32 58.28
N SER A 665 25.72 58.67 57.13
CA SER A 665 27.12 59.12 57.07
C SER A 665 27.35 60.42 57.85
N THR A 666 26.46 61.42 57.71
CA THR A 666 26.56 62.68 58.47
C THR A 666 26.33 62.47 59.96
N LEU A 667 25.39 61.60 60.37
CA LEU A 667 25.15 61.25 61.76
C LEU A 667 26.34 60.48 62.34
N SER A 668 26.96 59.59 61.57
CA SER A 668 28.19 58.90 61.97
C SER A 668 29.35 59.89 62.17
N ALA A 669 29.53 60.85 61.25
CA ALA A 669 30.54 61.91 61.38
C ALA A 669 30.23 62.86 62.56
N LEU A 670 28.96 63.22 62.79
CA LEU A 670 28.53 64.01 63.95
C LEU A 670 28.72 63.27 65.26
N ASN A 671 28.41 61.97 65.31
CA ASN A 671 28.70 61.12 66.47
C ASN A 671 30.21 60.99 66.69
N GLY A 672 31.01 60.89 65.64
CA GLY A 672 32.47 60.97 65.71
C GLY A 672 32.97 62.31 66.23
N THR A 673 32.40 63.43 65.76
CA THR A 673 32.71 64.79 66.22
C THR A 673 32.27 65.01 67.65
N LYS A 674 31.10 64.50 68.05
CA LYS A 674 30.61 64.50 69.44
C LYS A 674 31.56 63.72 70.33
N ASN A 675 32.00 62.53 69.90
CA ASN A 675 32.96 61.71 70.65
C ASN A 675 34.29 62.46 70.78
N TYR A 676 34.80 63.07 69.71
CA TYR A 676 36.00 63.91 69.73
C TYR A 676 35.86 65.14 70.65
N LEU A 677 34.76 65.89 70.56
CA LEU A 677 34.47 67.03 71.42
C LEU A 677 34.31 66.62 72.88
N THR A 678 33.67 65.47 73.14
CA THR A 678 33.54 64.92 74.49
C THR A 678 34.92 64.56 75.05
N SER A 679 35.80 63.97 74.24
CA SER A 679 37.20 63.70 74.61
C SER A 679 38.02 64.98 74.79
N ALA A 680 37.84 66.00 73.94
CA ALA A 680 38.54 67.28 74.02
C ALA A 680 38.10 68.09 75.26
N ILE A 681 36.79 68.16 75.53
CA ILE A 681 36.24 68.78 76.75
C ILE A 681 36.73 68.05 78.00
N ALA A 682 36.74 66.71 77.98
CA ALA A 682 37.29 65.93 79.08
C ALA A 682 38.78 66.23 79.31
N SER A 683 39.56 66.44 78.24
CA SER A 683 40.98 66.80 78.33
C SER A 683 41.23 68.24 78.78
N MET A 684 40.31 69.17 78.48
CA MET A 684 40.38 70.56 78.93
C MET A 684 39.93 70.75 80.37
N GLN A 685 39.10 69.85 80.90
CA GLN A 685 38.76 69.82 82.33
C GLN A 685 39.86 69.19 83.19
N SER A 686 40.86 68.56 82.55
CA SER A 686 42.01 67.95 83.23
C SER A 686 43.32 68.73 83.08
N SER A 687 43.26 69.99 82.64
CA SER A 687 44.35 70.99 82.73
C SER A 687 43.82 72.23 83.45
#